data_AF-A0A812WCA0-F1
#
_entry.id   AF-A0A812WCA0-F1
#
_cell.length_a   1.000
_cell.length_b   1.000
_cell.length_c   1.000
_cell.angle_alpha   90.00
_cell.angle_beta   90.00
_cell.angle_gamma   90.00
#
_symmetry.space_group_name_H-M   'P 1'
#
loop_
_entity.id
_entity.type
_entity.pdbx_description
1 polymer ?
#
loop_
_entity_poly.entity_id
_entity_poly.type
_entity_poly.pdbx_seq_one_letter_code
_entity_poly.pdbx_strand_id
1 'polypeptide(L)'
;MGLAVSDFAQAIVGAMIGAGVSTGAELIIDDRIFDRDFVHPTWPKGQLNRWYCAEVAGLTFHTNTISIFATPQRPGTPPSITLEPDARWLEIDPRKARSVNSGRHTLWAARQHMTNNISLRGDSRHASTPVEVTVHDPADFFGKLIEQTMSNEGIPARGVRLAVETDRLDEIPVVQTIRTHMPTVLERCNTDSQNLYAESLLKRMGHEITGEAGSWRNGTTVVRMVARERAGAVSGKDVIVADGSGMSRENRVTPETIVRLLVSCAKDKKVYTPLLESLATPGRGTLRSRFTSAGDSLHGNVYAKSGYLKGVSALSGYVTDERTGRAAAFAVILNDVPSSVARSWVKDFEEGLVRAIDEHFHSGEPGRILGPRSNGTSGTSGGAIQRTIDELHARYADLREGRVADYIPELAKTDPDLFGIAVVTVDGEVYAAGDAETTFTLQSISKPFVYGLALEQHGRQKVLQHVGVEPTGDAFNSIIKMDAANRPHNPCVNAGAIATTGLLEGDDPTARLQAMLAMFEKYTGERVRVDMSVFTSERTTGHRNRAIAHLLLNFGMIEHNVEQILDLYFQQCSINVTTRKLAVMAATLAHGGVNPITGERAIEPKYLRDVLTVMYTCGMYDYAGEWAYTVGLPAKSGISGGILAVVPGVGGLAVFSPRLDEHGHSVRGLRVCEDLSAEFGIHLFDACMHDDPGETVSGMFQRRTPDEQDEDRIDHESTMSPTHYEPDRGRAPEPGPESHCLAGDPLPREDAAAILSEGTPLLPLLHACGEIRRARFGNRVQVHVLNNVQNGACPEDCGYCGQAKTSDAPIQPYKLKSREEIIEEAAQAKASGAFRYCMVLSGRGPSDADIDHMTGCIREVKAKFGLETCLSSGLLDADKAQRLRDAGLDRLNHNLNTSRERYPEICTTHTYQDRVDTLTAARSAGLQLCTGLIVGMDESAEDLIDVATELSSLGAESIPVNFLVPIPGNRVKTPRSCGAALSPRFCLRVLCLFRLMNPKAEVRVAAGREHHLRSHQALALEPANSLFVDGYLLTQGDGPVGTLRMIRDAGYDIDLHGAEWPDRLRRAVENGTLDPNAELDGELNMLKPDRLSERKLAKLRVRVGEDAPVG
;
A
#
# COMPACT_ATOMS: atom_id res chain seq x y z
N MET A 1 31.04 18.69 32.84
CA MET A 1 32.23 19.42 32.34
C MET A 1 32.27 19.25 30.83
N GLY A 2 32.38 20.34 30.06
CA GLY A 2 32.64 20.25 28.62
C GLY A 2 34.13 20.01 28.41
N LEU A 3 34.54 18.74 28.35
CA LEU A 3 35.89 18.35 27.98
C LEU A 3 36.08 18.57 26.48
N ALA A 4 37.25 19.06 26.04
CA ALA A 4 37.59 19.03 24.64
C ALA A 4 37.73 17.57 24.17
N VAL A 5 37.64 17.34 22.86
CA VAL A 5 37.71 16.00 22.25
C VAL A 5 39.01 15.29 22.65
N SER A 6 40.13 16.01 22.69
CA SER A 6 41.44 15.53 23.14
C SER A 6 41.48 15.15 24.62
N ASP A 7 40.76 15.89 25.46
CA ASP A 7 40.85 15.79 26.91
C ASP A 7 39.99 14.63 27.45
N PHE A 8 38.99 14.20 26.66
CA PHE A 8 38.10 13.10 27.03
C PHE A 8 38.84 11.77 27.13
N ALA A 9 39.63 11.41 26.11
CA ALA A 9 40.42 10.18 26.12
C ALA A 9 41.48 10.23 27.24
N GLN A 10 42.11 11.38 27.44
CA GLN A 10 43.08 11.59 28.52
C GLN A 10 42.44 11.45 29.91
N ALA A 11 41.22 11.93 30.12
CA ALA A 11 40.52 11.79 31.39
C ALA A 11 40.27 10.31 31.74
N ILE A 12 39.85 9.50 30.75
CA ILE A 12 39.62 8.06 30.92
C ILE A 12 40.92 7.33 31.24
N VAL A 13 41.98 7.58 30.45
CA VAL A 13 43.29 6.96 30.69
C VAL A 13 43.86 7.39 32.04
N GLY A 14 43.74 8.67 32.41
CA GLY A 14 44.16 9.17 33.72
C GLY A 14 43.45 8.49 34.89
N ALA A 15 42.15 8.19 34.76
CA ALA A 15 41.41 7.44 35.78
C ALA A 15 41.86 5.98 35.87
N MET A 16 42.17 5.33 34.74
CA MET A 16 42.77 3.99 34.71
C MET A 16 44.11 3.97 35.44
N ILE A 17 44.97 4.97 35.20
CA ILE A 17 46.26 5.13 35.89
C ILE A 17 46.05 5.33 37.40
N GLY A 18 45.12 6.21 37.77
CA GLY A 18 44.78 6.47 39.18
C GLY A 18 44.24 5.23 39.90
N ALA A 19 43.57 4.33 39.17
CA ALA A 19 43.10 3.04 39.68
C ALA A 19 44.18 1.94 39.72
N GLY A 20 45.43 2.24 39.32
CA GLY A 20 46.57 1.33 39.39
C GLY A 20 46.82 0.48 38.14
N VAL A 21 46.20 0.81 37.00
CA VAL A 21 46.50 0.15 35.72
C VAL A 21 47.87 0.62 35.22
N SER A 22 48.90 -0.25 35.27
CA SER A 22 50.29 0.15 34.98
C SER A 22 50.94 -0.50 33.75
N THR A 23 50.58 -1.72 33.33
CA THR A 23 50.99 -2.34 32.05
C THR A 23 50.11 -3.54 31.67
N GLY A 24 49.92 -3.80 30.37
CA GLY A 24 49.48 -5.11 29.86
C GLY A 24 48.00 -5.44 30.05
N ALA A 25 47.12 -4.44 30.15
CA ALA A 25 45.67 -4.65 30.15
C ALA A 25 45.14 -4.93 28.73
N GLU A 26 44.19 -5.86 28.61
CA GLU A 26 43.33 -5.99 27.43
C GLU A 26 42.19 -4.97 27.56
N LEU A 27 41.93 -4.20 26.50
CA LEU A 27 40.85 -3.23 26.48
C LEU A 27 39.59 -3.89 25.90
N ILE A 28 38.55 -3.99 26.74
CA ILE A 28 37.24 -4.50 26.35
C ILE A 28 36.27 -3.33 26.28
N ILE A 29 35.73 -3.06 25.10
CA ILE A 29 34.72 -2.02 24.89
C ILE A 29 33.33 -2.65 24.91
N ASP A 30 32.51 -2.30 25.90
CA ASP A 30 31.13 -2.77 25.99
C ASP A 30 30.17 -1.78 25.33
N ASP A 31 29.74 -2.11 24.12
CA ASP A 31 28.74 -1.37 23.34
C ASP A 31 27.40 -2.11 23.24
N ARG A 32 27.22 -3.22 23.98
CA ARG A 32 26.08 -4.15 23.84
C ARG A 32 24.74 -3.56 24.26
N ILE A 33 24.71 -2.30 24.71
CA ILE A 33 23.47 -1.58 24.96
C ILE A 33 22.62 -1.44 23.70
N PHE A 34 23.24 -1.39 22.51
CA PHE A 34 22.56 -1.43 21.21
C PHE A 34 22.94 -2.69 20.42
N ASP A 35 22.14 -3.02 19.42
CA ASP A 35 22.54 -3.96 18.38
C ASP A 35 23.75 -3.42 17.58
N ARG A 36 24.48 -4.32 16.92
CA ARG A 36 25.61 -3.94 16.04
C ARG A 36 25.19 -3.69 14.60
N ASP A 37 23.92 -3.36 14.41
CA ASP A 37 23.42 -2.86 13.14
C ASP A 37 23.66 -1.34 13.11
N PHE A 38 24.79 -0.94 12.50
CA PHE A 38 25.26 0.43 12.57
C PHE A 38 24.57 1.40 11.60
N VAL A 39 23.91 0.88 10.55
CA VAL A 39 23.27 1.68 9.50
C VAL A 39 21.86 1.17 9.24
N HIS A 40 20.88 2.07 9.20
CA HIS A 40 19.52 1.69 8.88
C HIS A 40 19.41 1.23 7.40
N PRO A 41 18.70 0.13 7.09
CA PRO A 41 18.67 -0.46 5.73
C PRO A 41 18.18 0.48 4.62
N THR A 42 17.35 1.47 4.96
CA THR A 42 16.69 2.39 4.03
C THR A 42 17.44 3.69 3.83
N TRP A 43 18.54 3.91 4.58
CA TRP A 43 19.34 5.12 4.43
C TRP A 43 20.03 5.18 3.05
N PRO A 44 20.23 6.39 2.50
CA PRO A 44 20.86 6.55 1.20
C PRO A 44 22.33 6.11 1.23
N LYS A 45 22.61 4.91 0.70
CA LYS A 45 23.95 4.28 0.68
C LYS A 45 25.07 5.19 0.16
N GLY A 46 24.77 6.07 -0.80
CA GLY A 46 25.72 7.05 -1.35
C GLY A 46 26.07 8.24 -0.44
N GLN A 47 25.46 8.32 0.75
CA GLN A 47 25.68 9.42 1.72
C GLN A 47 26.23 8.91 3.06
N LEU A 48 26.54 7.62 3.20
CA LEU A 48 27.01 7.01 4.46
C LEU A 48 28.39 7.51 4.93
N ASN A 49 29.07 8.32 4.13
CA ASN A 49 30.32 8.99 4.52
C ASN A 49 30.10 10.40 5.10
N ARG A 50 28.86 10.89 5.11
CA ARG A 50 28.51 12.25 5.55
C ARG A 50 28.23 12.25 7.05
N TRP A 51 28.67 13.28 7.75
CA TRP A 51 28.51 13.42 9.21
C TRP A 51 27.06 13.20 9.70
N TYR A 52 26.07 13.60 8.91
CA TYR A 52 24.65 13.44 9.24
C TYR A 52 24.11 12.01 9.02
N CYS A 53 24.92 11.09 8.47
CA CYS A 53 24.64 9.67 8.28
C CYS A 53 25.60 8.80 9.11
N ALA A 54 26.09 9.31 10.25
CA ALA A 54 27.05 8.58 11.07
C ALA A 54 26.49 7.24 11.56
N GLU A 55 27.37 6.23 11.62
CA GLU A 55 27.07 4.90 12.13
C GLU A 55 26.62 4.97 13.60
N VAL A 56 25.57 4.24 13.96
CA VAL A 56 24.92 4.28 15.28
C VAL A 56 25.35 3.07 16.09
N ALA A 57 26.16 3.29 17.14
CA ALA A 57 26.65 2.25 18.03
C ALA A 57 26.29 2.56 19.50
N GLY A 58 26.35 1.54 20.36
CA GLY A 58 26.08 1.70 21.79
C GLY A 58 27.05 2.64 22.52
N LEU A 59 28.24 2.83 21.95
CA LEU A 59 29.19 3.86 22.35
C LEU A 59 29.31 4.90 21.24
N THR A 60 29.13 6.17 21.58
CA THR A 60 29.30 7.29 20.65
C THR A 60 30.37 8.25 21.14
N PHE A 61 31.29 8.63 20.26
CA PHE A 61 32.36 9.58 20.57
C PHE A 61 32.58 10.54 19.38
N HIS A 62 32.74 11.83 19.67
CA HIS A 62 32.94 12.89 18.65
C HIS A 62 31.95 12.77 17.47
N THR A 63 30.66 12.62 17.77
CA THR A 63 29.59 12.41 16.76
C THR A 63 29.81 11.24 15.79
N ASN A 64 30.65 10.26 16.16
CA ASN A 64 31.08 9.16 15.32
C ASN A 64 31.66 9.63 13.98
N THR A 65 32.36 10.76 14.03
CA THR A 65 33.07 11.35 12.91
C THR A 65 34.53 11.61 13.26
N ILE A 66 35.32 11.89 12.23
CA ILE A 66 36.65 12.47 12.33
C ILE A 66 36.68 13.75 11.51
N SER A 67 37.27 14.79 12.09
CA SER A 67 37.49 16.09 11.46
C SER A 67 38.85 16.11 10.78
N ILE A 68 38.85 16.25 9.45
CA ILE A 68 40.08 16.27 8.64
C ILE A 68 40.42 17.71 8.26
N PHE A 69 41.49 18.24 8.83
CA PHE A 69 42.03 19.55 8.49
C PHE A 69 43.12 19.40 7.42
N ALA A 70 42.90 19.99 6.25
CA ALA A 70 43.83 19.93 5.13
C ALA A 70 44.48 21.29 4.90
N THR A 71 45.69 21.47 5.43
CA THR A 71 46.45 22.71 5.28
C THR A 71 47.13 22.74 3.90
N PRO A 72 46.85 23.76 3.06
CA PRO A 72 47.45 23.86 1.74
C PRO A 72 48.97 24.04 1.85
N GLN A 73 49.68 23.35 0.96
CA GLN A 73 51.14 23.37 0.82
C GLN A 73 51.51 24.14 -0.46
N ARG A 74 52.54 23.72 -1.18
CA ARG A 74 52.91 24.33 -2.47
C ARG A 74 51.82 24.05 -3.51
N PRO A 75 51.45 25.02 -4.37
CA PRO A 75 50.47 24.79 -5.42
C PRO A 75 50.77 23.54 -6.26
N GLY A 76 49.77 22.68 -6.45
CA GLY A 76 49.90 21.41 -7.17
C GLY A 76 50.35 20.21 -6.32
N THR A 77 50.78 20.40 -5.07
CA THR A 77 51.12 19.28 -4.16
C THR A 77 49.93 18.90 -3.28
N PRO A 78 49.87 17.66 -2.76
CA PRO A 78 48.87 17.29 -1.76
C PRO A 78 48.95 18.19 -0.51
N PRO A 79 47.80 18.49 0.13
CA PRO A 79 47.79 19.25 1.39
C PRO A 79 48.33 18.40 2.55
N SER A 80 48.83 19.04 3.60
CA SER A 80 49.18 18.35 4.85
C SER A 80 47.93 18.13 5.69
N ILE A 81 47.79 16.94 6.27
CA ILE A 81 46.59 16.53 7.00
C ILE A 81 46.85 16.54 8.50
N THR A 82 45.91 17.08 9.27
CA THR A 82 45.80 16.89 10.72
C THR A 82 44.38 16.43 11.06
N LEU A 83 44.24 15.63 12.12
CA LEU A 83 42.99 14.98 12.50
C LEU A 83 42.54 15.37 13.90
N GLU A 84 41.23 15.46 14.08
CA GLU A 84 40.59 15.58 15.38
C GLU A 84 39.41 14.58 15.46
N PRO A 85 39.42 13.62 16.41
CA PRO A 85 40.50 13.30 17.35
C PRO A 85 41.81 12.88 16.66
N ASP A 86 42.93 12.93 17.38
CA ASP A 86 44.25 12.52 16.86
C ASP A 86 44.30 11.00 16.64
N ALA A 87 43.95 10.55 15.44
CA ALA A 87 43.88 9.14 15.06
C ALA A 87 44.98 8.75 14.07
N ARG A 88 46.24 8.70 14.53
CA ARG A 88 47.42 8.56 13.65
C ARG A 88 47.53 7.19 12.97
N TRP A 89 46.82 6.19 13.50
CA TRP A 89 46.75 4.86 12.88
C TRP A 89 45.87 4.83 11.63
N LEU A 90 45.06 5.88 11.37
CA LEU A 90 44.24 5.94 10.17
C LEU A 90 45.06 6.37 8.95
N GLU A 91 45.00 5.55 7.90
CA GLU A 91 45.57 5.90 6.60
C GLU A 91 44.59 6.76 5.80
N ILE A 92 44.99 8.01 5.56
CA ILE A 92 44.26 8.92 4.67
C ILE A 92 45.08 9.10 3.39
N ASP A 93 44.47 8.84 2.24
CA ASP A 93 45.10 9.03 0.93
C ASP A 93 44.86 10.46 0.40
N PRO A 94 45.84 11.37 0.44
CA PRO A 94 45.69 12.73 -0.06
C PRO A 94 45.96 12.86 -1.56
N ARG A 95 46.35 11.79 -2.28
CA ARG A 95 46.90 11.88 -3.65
C ARG A 95 45.94 12.48 -4.67
N LYS A 96 44.63 12.45 -4.39
CA LYS A 96 43.58 13.01 -5.25
C LYS A 96 43.17 14.43 -4.83
N ALA A 97 43.79 14.99 -3.80
CA ALA A 97 43.65 16.37 -3.37
C ALA A 97 44.90 17.18 -3.76
N ARG A 98 44.71 18.48 -4.05
CA ARG A 98 45.81 19.38 -4.40
C ARG A 98 45.68 20.73 -3.70
N SER A 99 46.80 21.34 -3.38
CA SER A 99 46.88 22.68 -2.83
C SER A 99 46.77 23.71 -3.96
N VAL A 100 45.97 24.76 -3.77
CA VAL A 100 45.76 25.84 -4.75
C VAL A 100 45.85 27.22 -4.08
N ASN A 101 46.31 28.23 -4.82
CA ASN A 101 46.40 29.62 -4.34
C ASN A 101 45.22 30.51 -4.83
N SER A 102 44.42 30.01 -5.76
CA SER A 102 43.29 30.69 -6.40
C SER A 102 42.20 29.69 -6.78
N GLY A 103 40.97 30.15 -7.04
CA GLY A 103 39.81 29.28 -7.32
C GLY A 103 38.96 28.95 -6.08
N ARG A 104 38.01 28.01 -6.23
CA ARG A 104 37.10 27.59 -5.16
C ARG A 104 37.73 26.46 -4.32
N HIS A 105 37.57 26.53 -3.00
CA HIS A 105 37.86 25.40 -2.11
C HIS A 105 36.81 24.30 -2.38
N THR A 106 37.24 23.11 -2.78
CA THR A 106 36.33 22.00 -3.20
C THR A 106 36.68 20.67 -2.56
N LEU A 107 37.42 20.70 -1.45
CA LEU A 107 37.89 19.51 -0.77
C LEU A 107 36.73 18.67 -0.21
N TRP A 108 36.80 17.36 -0.39
CA TRP A 108 35.89 16.39 0.23
C TRP A 108 36.58 15.05 0.45
N ALA A 109 36.02 14.24 1.34
CA ALA A 109 36.54 12.93 1.70
C ALA A 109 35.57 11.80 1.32
N ALA A 110 36.15 10.69 0.86
CA ALA A 110 35.44 9.45 0.55
C ALA A 110 35.98 8.33 1.45
N ARG A 111 35.12 7.74 2.26
CA ARG A 111 35.40 6.52 3.04
C ARG A 111 34.96 5.29 2.25
N GLN A 112 35.78 4.24 2.22
CA GLN A 112 35.39 2.96 1.64
C GLN A 112 34.34 2.26 2.53
N HIS A 113 33.37 1.60 1.90
CA HIS A 113 32.25 0.95 2.59
C HIS A 113 32.74 -0.08 3.62
N MET A 114 32.24 0.01 4.86
CA MET A 114 32.59 -0.86 6.00
C MET A 114 34.08 -0.89 6.35
N THR A 115 34.81 0.19 6.04
CA THR A 115 36.20 0.36 6.49
C THR A 115 36.45 1.80 6.92
N ASN A 116 37.58 2.04 7.59
CA ASN A 116 38.09 3.38 7.90
C ASN A 116 39.15 3.88 6.90
N ASN A 117 39.18 3.33 5.68
CA ASN A 117 40.08 3.80 4.62
C ASN A 117 39.48 5.05 3.97
N ILE A 118 40.16 6.19 4.11
CA ILE A 118 39.65 7.49 3.64
C ILE A 118 40.54 8.04 2.52
N SER A 119 39.94 8.56 1.45
CA SER A 119 40.64 9.30 0.40
C SER A 119 40.15 10.74 0.32
N LEU A 120 41.07 11.69 0.24
CA LEU A 120 40.75 13.11 0.04
C LEU A 120 40.81 13.48 -1.44
N ARG A 121 39.85 14.30 -1.88
CA ARG A 121 39.73 14.74 -3.27
C ARG A 121 39.40 16.22 -3.36
N GLY A 122 39.88 16.88 -4.41
CA GLY A 122 39.55 18.28 -4.72
C GLY A 122 40.63 19.29 -4.31
N ASP A 123 40.25 20.56 -4.29
CA ASP A 123 41.19 21.67 -4.13
C ASP A 123 41.16 22.24 -2.72
N SER A 124 42.30 22.21 -2.02
CA SER A 124 42.51 22.88 -0.74
C SER A 124 43.13 24.26 -0.95
N ARG A 125 42.39 25.30 -0.56
CA ARG A 125 42.81 26.71 -0.67
C ARG A 125 43.19 27.34 0.67
N HIS A 126 42.57 26.89 1.77
CA HIS A 126 42.78 27.41 3.12
C HIS A 126 42.46 26.30 4.14
N ALA A 127 43.05 26.37 5.32
CA ALA A 127 42.96 25.33 6.37
C ALA A 127 41.75 25.48 7.31
N SER A 128 40.90 26.50 7.12
CA SER A 128 39.98 26.96 8.18
C SER A 128 38.72 26.12 8.41
N THR A 129 38.36 25.19 7.51
CA THR A 129 37.12 24.42 7.64
C THR A 129 37.46 22.93 7.48
N PRO A 130 37.28 22.11 8.52
CA PRO A 130 37.55 20.68 8.42
C PRO A 130 36.53 19.98 7.53
N VAL A 131 36.93 18.86 6.95
CA VAL A 131 36.03 17.91 6.29
C VAL A 131 35.69 16.82 7.29
N GLU A 132 34.43 16.78 7.73
CA GLU A 132 33.93 15.74 8.63
C GLU A 132 33.57 14.46 7.87
N VAL A 133 34.02 13.33 8.39
CA VAL A 133 33.78 12.00 7.80
C VAL A 133 33.37 11.04 8.91
N THR A 134 32.34 10.24 8.66
CA THR A 134 31.90 9.18 9.57
C THR A 134 32.98 8.13 9.80
N VAL A 135 33.05 7.53 10.97
CA VAL A 135 33.89 6.32 11.20
C VAL A 135 33.05 5.04 11.05
N HIS A 136 33.69 3.97 10.61
CA HIS A 136 33.18 2.60 10.70
C HIS A 136 33.47 2.01 12.06
N ASP A 137 32.51 1.26 12.60
CA ASP A 137 32.61 0.60 13.90
C ASP A 137 33.10 1.58 14.99
N PRO A 138 32.24 2.54 15.38
CA PRO A 138 32.63 3.62 16.28
C PRO A 138 33.17 3.15 17.64
N ALA A 139 32.71 1.98 18.12
CA ALA A 139 33.17 1.39 19.37
C ALA A 139 34.62 0.87 19.25
N ASP A 140 34.95 0.15 18.17
CA ASP A 140 36.33 -0.27 17.88
C ASP A 140 37.26 0.94 17.65
N PHE A 141 36.79 1.94 16.90
CA PHE A 141 37.52 3.19 16.69
C PHE A 141 37.87 3.89 18.02
N PHE A 142 36.89 3.99 18.92
CA PHE A 142 37.11 4.56 20.25
C PHE A 142 38.09 3.74 21.09
N GLY A 143 38.00 2.41 21.06
CA GLY A 143 38.94 1.55 21.77
C GLY A 143 40.39 1.74 21.29
N LYS A 144 40.60 1.87 19.98
CA LYS A 144 41.92 2.20 19.39
C LYS A 144 42.42 3.59 19.79
N LEU A 145 41.51 4.56 19.93
CA LEU A 145 41.86 5.87 20.45
C LEU A 145 42.38 5.78 21.89
N ILE A 146 41.69 5.03 22.76
CA ILE A 146 42.13 4.79 24.14
C ILE A 146 43.47 4.06 24.17
N GLU A 147 43.66 3.03 23.35
CA GLU A 147 44.94 2.31 23.22
C GLU A 147 46.10 3.24 22.84
N GLN A 148 45.88 4.14 21.86
CA GLN A 148 46.88 5.14 21.48
C GLN A 148 47.16 6.12 22.63
N THR A 149 46.12 6.60 23.31
CA THR A 149 46.28 7.53 24.45
C THR A 149 47.03 6.86 25.60
N MET A 150 46.74 5.61 25.94
CA MET A 150 47.49 4.84 26.94
C MET A 150 48.96 4.69 26.55
N SER A 151 49.22 4.40 25.28
CA SER A 151 50.59 4.27 24.75
C SER A 151 51.37 5.58 24.86
N ASN A 152 50.72 6.73 24.60
CA ASN A 152 51.32 8.05 24.76
C ASN A 152 51.68 8.38 26.23
N GLU A 153 50.92 7.85 27.19
CA GLU A 153 51.19 7.95 28.64
C GLU A 153 52.15 6.85 29.14
N GLY A 154 52.72 6.04 28.25
CA GLY A 154 53.71 5.01 28.59
C GLY A 154 53.14 3.67 29.07
N ILE A 155 51.86 3.39 28.81
CA ILE A 155 51.16 2.18 29.27
C ILE A 155 50.65 1.38 28.05
N PRO A 156 51.42 0.40 27.56
CA PRO A 156 50.99 -0.38 26.40
C PRO A 156 49.82 -1.33 26.77
N ALA A 157 48.77 -1.31 25.95
CA ALA A 157 47.68 -2.30 26.00
C ALA A 157 48.08 -3.60 25.26
N ARG A 158 47.41 -4.72 25.55
CA ARG A 158 47.59 -6.00 24.83
C ARG A 158 46.73 -6.11 23.56
N GLY A 159 45.86 -5.13 23.33
CA GLY A 159 44.92 -5.09 22.22
C GLY A 159 43.56 -4.58 22.68
N VAL A 160 42.74 -4.28 21.68
CA VAL A 160 41.36 -3.81 21.82
C VAL A 160 40.43 -4.87 21.24
N ARG A 161 39.36 -5.19 21.96
CA ARG A 161 38.24 -5.96 21.42
C ARG A 161 36.91 -5.45 21.95
N LEU A 162 35.85 -5.72 21.21
CA LEU A 162 34.49 -5.49 21.70
C LEU A 162 34.09 -6.60 22.69
N ALA A 163 33.19 -6.27 23.61
CA ALA A 163 32.60 -7.25 24.52
C ALA A 163 31.75 -8.28 23.74
N VAL A 164 31.76 -9.53 24.18
CA VAL A 164 30.90 -10.61 23.69
C VAL A 164 29.92 -11.04 24.77
N GLU A 165 28.87 -11.77 24.44
CA GLU A 165 27.82 -12.17 25.40
C GLU A 165 28.36 -12.95 26.61
N THR A 166 29.47 -13.66 26.45
CA THR A 166 30.10 -14.42 27.53
C THR A 166 30.90 -13.55 28.51
N ASP A 167 31.19 -12.29 28.17
CA ASP A 167 31.88 -11.36 29.07
C ASP A 167 30.93 -10.89 30.19
N ARG A 168 31.31 -11.16 31.44
CA ARG A 168 30.60 -10.72 32.64
C ARG A 168 31.24 -9.45 33.20
N LEU A 169 30.65 -8.30 32.88
CA LEU A 169 31.20 -6.99 33.22
C LEU A 169 30.47 -6.29 34.39
N ASP A 170 29.37 -6.87 34.87
CA ASP A 170 28.50 -6.29 35.91
C ASP A 170 29.13 -6.23 37.32
N GLU A 171 30.25 -6.94 37.53
CA GLU A 171 30.94 -7.04 38.83
C GLU A 171 32.27 -6.26 38.87
N ILE A 172 32.55 -5.44 37.85
CA ILE A 172 33.81 -4.70 37.73
C ILE A 172 33.71 -3.34 38.44
N PRO A 173 34.69 -2.95 39.28
CA PRO A 173 34.70 -1.63 39.91
C PRO A 173 34.69 -0.49 38.89
N VAL A 174 33.73 0.43 39.03
CA VAL A 174 33.67 1.63 38.21
C VAL A 174 34.71 2.64 38.69
N VAL A 175 35.71 2.90 37.86
CA VAL A 175 36.80 3.85 38.18
C VAL A 175 36.47 5.28 37.77
N GLN A 176 35.61 5.46 36.77
CA GLN A 176 35.14 6.76 36.31
C GLN A 176 33.76 6.62 35.65
N THR A 177 32.95 7.68 35.77
CA THR A 177 31.69 7.79 35.05
C THR A 177 31.65 9.16 34.38
N ILE A 178 31.47 9.17 33.07
CA ILE A 178 31.25 10.39 32.30
C ILE A 178 29.80 10.37 31.83
N ARG A 179 29.09 11.50 32.01
CA ARG A 179 27.67 11.62 31.71
C ARG A 179 27.41 12.93 30.99
N THR A 180 26.52 12.89 30.01
CA THR A 180 26.01 14.08 29.35
C THR A 180 24.58 14.33 29.83
N HIS A 181 24.27 15.57 30.22
CA HIS A 181 22.93 15.92 30.66
C HIS A 181 21.94 15.85 29.48
N MET A 182 20.77 15.25 29.70
CA MET A 182 19.74 15.08 28.66
C MET A 182 19.35 16.41 27.96
N PRO A 183 19.17 17.55 28.66
CA PRO A 183 18.91 18.82 28.00
C PRO A 183 19.96 19.19 26.95
N THR A 184 21.25 18.92 27.21
CA THR A 184 22.33 19.17 26.24
C THR A 184 22.20 18.26 25.01
N VAL A 185 21.82 16.99 25.19
CA VAL A 185 21.59 16.06 24.07
C VAL A 185 20.38 16.51 23.24
N LEU A 186 19.27 16.85 23.90
CA LEU A 186 18.05 17.34 23.25
C LEU A 186 18.30 18.64 22.49
N GLU A 187 19.01 19.59 23.12
CA GLU A 187 19.41 20.85 22.49
C GLU A 187 20.18 20.58 21.19
N ARG A 188 21.24 19.77 21.24
CA ARG A 188 22.02 19.42 20.04
C ARG A 188 21.18 18.67 19.00
N CYS A 189 20.34 17.74 19.43
CA CYS A 189 19.44 16.97 18.56
C CYS A 189 18.47 17.90 17.81
N ASN A 190 17.84 18.85 18.52
CA ASN A 190 16.78 19.68 17.96
C ASN A 190 17.27 21.01 17.37
N THR A 191 18.14 21.73 18.08
CA THR A 191 18.70 23.02 17.64
C THR A 191 19.69 22.85 16.49
N ASP A 192 20.64 21.92 16.61
CA ASP A 192 21.68 21.69 15.59
C ASP A 192 21.25 20.64 14.54
N SER A 193 20.14 19.94 14.77
CA SER A 193 19.63 18.85 13.92
C SER A 193 20.60 17.66 13.82
N GLN A 194 21.13 17.20 14.96
CA GLN A 194 22.07 16.08 15.03
C GLN A 194 21.37 14.71 14.93
N ASN A 195 21.45 14.08 13.75
CA ASN A 195 20.80 12.81 13.44
C ASN A 195 21.30 11.65 14.31
N LEU A 196 22.62 11.54 14.56
CA LEU A 196 23.17 10.49 15.42
C LEU A 196 22.51 10.48 16.80
N TYR A 197 22.25 11.66 17.37
CA TYR A 197 21.65 11.76 18.69
C TYR A 197 20.19 11.31 18.66
N ALA A 198 19.44 11.65 17.61
CA ALA A 198 18.08 11.18 17.43
C ALA A 198 18.02 9.64 17.34
N GLU A 199 18.93 9.01 16.60
CA GLU A 199 19.01 7.55 16.49
C GLU A 199 19.47 6.87 17.79
N SER A 200 20.48 7.43 18.46
CA SER A 200 20.94 6.90 19.75
C SER A 200 19.86 7.03 20.82
N LEU A 201 19.10 8.13 20.84
CA LEU A 201 17.94 8.28 21.74
C LEU A 201 16.86 7.24 21.41
N LEU A 202 16.58 7.00 20.14
CA LEU A 202 15.62 5.98 19.70
C LEU A 202 16.01 4.59 20.20
N LYS A 203 17.23 4.13 19.91
CA LYS A 203 17.72 2.82 20.36
C LYS A 203 17.82 2.75 21.89
N ARG A 204 18.22 3.84 22.57
CA ARG A 204 18.26 3.91 24.04
C ARG A 204 16.89 3.77 24.67
N MET A 205 15.86 4.42 24.11
CA MET A 205 14.48 4.25 24.56
C MET A 205 14.02 2.80 24.41
N GLY A 206 14.32 2.18 23.26
CA GLY A 206 14.08 0.76 23.03
C GLY A 206 14.69 -0.11 24.13
N HIS A 207 15.99 0.04 24.37
CA HIS A 207 16.73 -0.68 25.43
C HIS A 207 16.13 -0.48 26.83
N GLU A 208 15.88 0.77 27.23
CA GLU A 208 15.39 1.10 28.57
C GLU A 208 14.02 0.47 28.88
N ILE A 209 13.20 0.33 27.85
CA ILE A 209 11.82 -0.15 27.97
C ILE A 209 11.77 -1.69 27.87
N THR A 210 12.44 -2.28 26.88
CA THR A 210 12.42 -3.73 26.68
C THR A 210 13.37 -4.47 27.62
N GLY A 211 14.56 -3.90 27.87
CA GLY A 211 15.69 -4.57 28.52
C GLY A 211 16.55 -5.39 27.56
N GLU A 212 16.23 -5.42 26.27
CA GLU A 212 17.04 -6.01 25.20
C GLU A 212 18.02 -4.97 24.64
N ALA A 213 18.96 -5.38 23.81
CA ALA A 213 19.77 -4.43 23.04
C ALA A 213 18.87 -3.47 22.23
N GLY A 214 19.15 -2.18 22.32
CA GLY A 214 18.42 -1.14 21.59
C GLY A 214 18.57 -1.31 20.09
N SER A 215 17.45 -1.31 19.37
CA SER A 215 17.37 -1.48 17.92
C SER A 215 16.39 -0.47 17.31
N TRP A 216 16.43 -0.27 16.00
CA TRP A 216 15.38 0.50 15.33
C TRP A 216 14.00 -0.14 15.51
N ARG A 217 13.93 -1.48 15.51
CA ARG A 217 12.68 -2.19 15.74
C ARG A 217 12.05 -1.81 17.08
N ASN A 218 12.76 -2.09 18.19
CA ASN A 218 12.19 -1.82 19.51
C ASN A 218 12.09 -0.31 19.83
N GLY A 219 12.98 0.52 19.32
CA GLY A 219 12.92 1.97 19.51
C GLY A 219 11.75 2.62 18.78
N THR A 220 11.50 2.25 17.52
CA THR A 220 10.35 2.78 16.75
C THR A 220 9.03 2.32 17.33
N THR A 221 8.94 1.09 17.86
CA THR A 221 7.79 0.66 18.66
C THR A 221 7.49 1.67 19.76
N VAL A 222 8.47 1.96 20.62
CA VAL A 222 8.30 2.87 21.78
C VAL A 222 7.82 4.24 21.33
N VAL A 223 8.38 4.80 20.26
CA VAL A 223 7.94 6.10 19.72
C VAL A 223 6.48 6.06 19.28
N ARG A 224 6.05 5.02 18.57
CA ARG A 224 4.65 4.90 18.16
C ARG A 224 3.70 4.69 19.34
N MET A 225 4.14 4.00 20.41
CA MET A 225 3.39 3.89 21.66
C MET A 225 3.13 5.26 22.29
N VAL A 226 4.20 6.05 22.46
CA VAL A 226 4.11 7.40 23.02
C VAL A 226 3.26 8.30 22.13
N ALA A 227 3.36 8.15 20.81
CA ALA A 227 2.56 8.91 19.86
C ALA A 227 1.05 8.63 20.05
N ARG A 228 0.67 7.35 20.15
CA ARG A 228 -0.72 6.94 20.42
C ARG A 228 -1.22 7.44 21.77
N GLU A 229 -0.41 7.29 22.82
CA GLU A 229 -0.78 7.75 24.17
C GLU A 229 -1.00 9.27 24.22
N ARG A 230 -0.12 10.06 23.59
CA ARG A 230 -0.15 11.52 23.67
C ARG A 230 -1.05 12.20 22.66
N ALA A 231 -1.26 11.62 21.46
CA ALA A 231 -2.03 12.24 20.37
C ALA A 231 -3.39 11.57 20.06
N GLY A 232 -3.73 10.44 20.71
CA GLY A 232 -5.05 9.79 20.59
C GLY A 232 -5.08 8.60 19.62
N ALA A 233 -6.27 8.24 19.13
CA ALA A 233 -6.45 7.16 18.16
C ALA A 233 -5.79 7.54 16.83
N VAL A 234 -4.56 7.07 16.65
CA VAL A 234 -3.77 7.20 15.43
C VAL A 234 -3.89 5.86 14.70
N SER A 235 -4.38 5.86 13.46
CA SER A 235 -4.31 4.66 12.62
C SER A 235 -2.85 4.40 12.28
N GLY A 236 -2.40 3.15 12.19
CA GLY A 236 -1.05 2.78 11.75
C GLY A 236 -0.68 3.25 10.35
N LYS A 237 -1.65 3.78 9.59
CA LYS A 237 -1.43 4.50 8.34
C LYS A 237 -1.02 5.98 8.54
N ASP A 238 -1.31 6.56 9.69
CA ASP A 238 -1.12 7.99 9.99
C ASP A 238 0.27 8.29 10.59
N VAL A 239 0.90 7.30 11.25
CA VAL A 239 2.26 7.41 11.83
C VAL A 239 3.07 6.16 11.52
N ILE A 240 4.01 6.30 10.57
CA ILE A 240 5.06 5.33 10.29
C ILE A 240 6.37 5.95 10.74
N VAL A 241 7.03 5.29 11.68
CA VAL A 241 8.37 5.66 12.17
C VAL A 241 9.31 4.50 11.81
N ALA A 242 10.22 4.76 10.89
CA ALA A 242 11.24 3.82 10.46
C ALA A 242 12.59 4.09 11.15
N ASP A 243 12.90 5.35 11.45
CA ASP A 243 14.12 5.75 12.16
C ASP A 243 13.88 6.95 13.09
N GLY A 244 14.89 7.35 13.85
CA GLY A 244 14.78 8.43 14.85
C GLY A 244 15.03 9.82 14.25
N SER A 245 15.84 9.90 13.21
CA SER A 245 16.32 11.15 12.61
C SER A 245 15.45 11.69 11.48
N GLY A 246 14.54 10.88 10.94
CA GLY A 246 13.74 11.25 9.77
C GLY A 246 14.49 11.09 8.45
N MET A 247 15.61 10.35 8.42
CA MET A 247 16.39 10.11 7.20
C MET A 247 15.75 9.07 6.27
N SER A 248 15.01 8.12 6.85
CA SER A 248 14.25 7.13 6.10
C SER A 248 13.09 7.80 5.36
N ARG A 249 12.99 7.52 4.06
CA ARG A 249 11.84 7.92 3.23
C ARG A 249 10.58 7.13 3.53
N GLU A 250 10.62 6.17 4.44
CA GLU A 250 9.45 5.42 4.88
C GLU A 250 8.71 6.13 6.01
N ASN A 251 9.34 7.10 6.69
CA ASN A 251 8.68 7.87 7.72
C ASN A 251 7.45 8.61 7.16
N ARG A 252 6.29 8.45 7.81
CA ARG A 252 5.04 9.14 7.47
C ARG A 252 4.41 9.67 8.75
N VAL A 253 3.98 10.91 8.74
CA VAL A 253 3.24 11.51 9.84
C VAL A 253 2.37 12.64 9.29
N THR A 254 1.14 12.75 9.77
CA THR A 254 0.27 13.88 9.40
C THR A 254 0.65 15.14 10.21
N PRO A 255 0.56 16.36 9.63
CA PRO A 255 0.76 17.60 10.39
C PRO A 255 -0.15 17.70 11.62
N GLU A 256 -1.38 17.22 11.50
CA GLU A 256 -2.33 17.15 12.62
C GLU A 256 -1.78 16.32 13.79
N THR A 257 -1.20 15.15 13.51
CA THR A 257 -0.63 14.31 14.56
C THR A 257 0.55 15.00 15.26
N ILE A 258 1.42 15.68 14.52
CA ILE A 258 2.51 16.49 15.12
C ILE A 258 1.94 17.58 16.02
N VAL A 259 0.92 18.31 15.58
CA VAL A 259 0.29 19.37 16.38
C VAL A 259 -0.36 18.78 17.64
N ARG A 260 -1.07 17.66 17.54
CA ARG A 260 -1.65 16.97 18.71
C ARG A 260 -0.56 16.54 19.72
N LEU A 261 0.59 16.05 19.25
CA LEU A 261 1.73 15.72 20.10
C LEU A 261 2.31 16.95 20.80
N LEU A 262 2.54 18.04 20.06
CA LEU A 262 3.05 19.29 20.62
C LEU A 262 2.07 19.88 21.66
N VAL A 263 0.77 19.91 21.36
CA VAL A 263 -0.26 20.36 22.31
C VAL A 263 -0.28 19.47 23.56
N SER A 264 -0.11 18.15 23.40
CA SER A 264 -0.02 17.21 24.53
C SER A 264 1.23 17.45 25.38
N CYS A 265 2.38 17.69 24.76
CA CYS A 265 3.62 18.06 25.45
C CYS A 265 3.48 19.38 26.21
N ALA A 266 2.80 20.38 25.64
CA ALA A 266 2.58 21.68 26.28
C ALA A 266 1.72 21.61 27.56
N LYS A 267 0.89 20.56 27.71
CA LYS A 267 0.11 20.33 28.94
C LYS A 267 0.95 19.80 30.11
N ASP A 268 2.12 19.22 29.82
CA ASP A 268 3.03 18.67 30.82
C ASP A 268 4.26 19.57 30.96
N LYS A 269 4.27 20.44 31.98
CA LYS A 269 5.38 21.40 32.21
C LYS A 269 6.74 20.73 32.29
N LYS A 270 6.83 19.49 32.77
CA LYS A 270 8.10 18.77 32.89
C LYS A 270 8.68 18.35 31.53
N VAL A 271 7.82 18.21 30.52
CA VAL A 271 8.20 17.91 29.14
C VAL A 271 8.30 19.18 28.30
N TYR A 272 7.35 20.11 28.49
CA TYR A 272 7.26 21.33 27.71
C TYR A 272 8.51 22.20 27.83
N THR A 273 9.00 22.48 29.03
CA THR A 273 10.15 23.36 29.24
C THR A 273 11.42 22.81 28.57
N PRO A 274 11.86 21.57 28.84
CA PRO A 274 13.03 21.01 28.15
C PRO A 274 12.85 20.89 26.63
N LEU A 275 11.64 20.58 26.14
CA LEU A 275 11.35 20.52 24.72
C LEU A 275 11.51 21.90 24.08
N LEU A 276 10.87 22.93 24.64
CA LEU A 276 10.89 24.29 24.12
C LEU A 276 12.31 24.85 24.07
N GLU A 277 13.08 24.69 25.15
CA GLU A 277 14.47 25.15 25.25
C GLU A 277 15.42 24.44 24.26
N SER A 278 15.08 23.20 23.90
CA SER A 278 15.86 22.41 22.94
C SER A 278 15.64 22.80 21.49
N LEU A 279 14.52 23.45 21.15
CA LEU A 279 14.17 23.82 19.77
C LEU A 279 15.01 25.01 19.27
N ALA A 280 15.19 25.09 17.96
CA ALA A 280 15.87 26.21 17.34
C ALA A 280 14.97 27.46 17.36
N THR A 281 15.61 28.63 17.46
CA THR A 281 14.95 29.94 17.47
C THR A 281 15.63 30.87 16.46
N PRO A 282 14.98 31.95 16.00
CA PRO A 282 15.64 32.94 15.13
C PRO A 282 16.98 33.39 15.71
N GLY A 283 18.05 33.33 14.90
CA GLY A 283 19.43 33.62 15.34
C GLY A 283 20.19 32.42 15.94
N ARG A 284 19.54 31.27 16.18
CA ARG A 284 20.14 30.06 16.77
C ARG A 284 19.78 28.79 15.98
N GLY A 285 20.72 27.84 15.91
CA GLY A 285 20.48 26.53 15.28
C GLY A 285 20.09 26.60 13.81
N THR A 286 19.21 25.70 13.37
CA THR A 286 18.72 25.65 11.99
C THR A 286 17.86 26.84 11.58
N LEU A 287 17.39 27.66 12.54
CA LEU A 287 16.63 28.90 12.32
C LEU A 287 17.52 30.15 12.36
N ARG A 288 18.85 30.01 12.45
CA ARG A 288 19.79 31.16 12.55
C ARG A 288 19.57 32.26 11.51
N SER A 289 19.24 31.87 10.28
CA SER A 289 19.00 32.79 9.17
C SER A 289 17.54 32.87 8.73
N ARG A 290 16.60 32.43 9.58
CA ARG A 290 15.14 32.41 9.32
C ARG A 290 14.46 33.42 10.24
N PHE A 291 13.36 34.03 9.80
CA PHE A 291 12.62 35.05 10.57
C PHE A 291 13.50 36.26 10.99
N THR A 292 14.41 36.69 10.11
CA THR A 292 15.39 37.76 10.41
C THR A 292 15.04 39.13 9.82
N SER A 293 13.82 39.30 9.29
CA SER A 293 13.37 40.57 8.74
C SER A 293 13.29 41.64 9.83
N ALA A 294 13.75 42.87 9.54
CA ALA A 294 13.70 43.96 10.51
C ALA A 294 12.24 44.28 10.89
N GLY A 295 11.92 44.26 12.19
CA GLY A 295 10.56 44.52 12.71
C GLY A 295 9.67 43.28 12.83
N ASP A 296 10.23 42.08 12.64
CA ASP A 296 9.50 40.82 12.77
C ASP A 296 9.13 40.49 14.23
N SER A 297 7.83 40.42 14.53
CA SER A 297 7.29 40.04 15.86
C SER A 297 7.67 38.62 16.29
N LEU A 298 8.09 37.78 15.33
CA LEU A 298 8.46 36.39 15.57
C LEU A 298 9.88 36.21 16.11
N HIS A 299 10.72 37.25 16.03
CA HIS A 299 12.10 37.16 16.49
C HIS A 299 12.17 37.03 18.02
N GLY A 300 12.40 35.82 18.50
CA GLY A 300 12.38 35.46 19.93
C GLY A 300 11.12 34.72 20.39
N ASN A 301 10.08 34.68 19.55
CA ASN A 301 8.78 34.08 19.88
C ASN A 301 8.50 32.76 19.14
N VAL A 302 9.37 32.35 18.21
CA VAL A 302 9.25 31.08 17.48
C VAL A 302 10.30 30.09 17.95
N TYR A 303 9.84 28.89 18.31
CA TYR A 303 10.64 27.75 18.72
C TYR A 303 10.28 26.58 17.82
N ALA A 304 11.16 26.17 16.92
CA ALA A 304 10.81 25.17 15.91
C ALA A 304 11.93 24.20 15.57
N LYS A 305 11.53 23.05 15.02
CA LYS A 305 12.40 22.07 14.39
C LYS A 305 12.17 22.10 12.89
N SER A 306 13.26 22.27 12.13
CA SER A 306 13.25 22.14 10.67
C SER A 306 13.63 20.73 10.23
N GLY A 307 13.05 20.25 9.15
CA GLY A 307 13.37 18.99 8.47
C GLY A 307 13.63 19.19 6.98
N TYR A 308 14.55 18.40 6.41
CA TYR A 308 14.84 18.44 4.98
C TYR A 308 15.27 17.08 4.45
N LEU A 309 14.60 16.65 3.38
CA LEU A 309 15.07 15.60 2.47
C LEU A 309 14.95 16.10 1.04
N LYS A 310 15.59 15.43 0.08
CA LYS A 310 15.40 15.79 -1.34
C LYS A 310 13.91 15.63 -1.69
N GLY A 311 13.23 16.73 -2.02
CA GLY A 311 11.81 16.79 -2.32
C GLY A 311 10.89 17.03 -1.12
N VAL A 312 11.43 17.16 0.11
CA VAL A 312 10.63 17.36 1.32
C VAL A 312 11.20 18.50 2.16
N SER A 313 10.35 19.41 2.61
CA SER A 313 10.70 20.46 3.59
C SER A 313 9.67 20.43 4.71
N ALA A 314 10.11 20.58 5.96
CA ALA A 314 9.21 20.59 7.10
C ALA A 314 9.63 21.61 8.15
N LEU A 315 8.66 22.20 8.83
CA LEU A 315 8.85 23.11 9.95
C LEU A 315 7.72 22.91 10.97
N SER A 316 8.04 22.57 12.21
CA SER A 316 7.04 22.39 13.27
C SER A 316 7.55 22.88 14.62
N GLY A 317 6.66 23.35 15.49
CA GLY A 317 7.05 23.94 16.75
C GLY A 317 5.97 24.77 17.42
N TYR A 318 6.40 25.78 18.18
CA TYR A 318 5.54 26.70 18.91
C TYR A 318 5.79 28.15 18.52
N VAL A 319 4.72 28.93 18.52
CA VAL A 319 4.74 30.39 18.63
C VAL A 319 4.30 30.74 20.05
N THR A 320 5.08 31.54 20.78
CA THR A 320 4.85 31.87 22.19
C THR A 320 4.51 33.34 22.37
N ASP A 321 3.58 33.65 23.28
CA ASP A 321 3.30 35.01 23.74
C ASP A 321 3.84 35.19 25.16
N GLU A 322 4.97 35.89 25.29
CA GLU A 322 5.62 36.14 26.59
C GLU A 322 4.73 36.94 27.56
N ARG A 323 3.78 37.74 27.06
CA ARG A 323 2.90 38.57 27.91
C ARG A 323 1.83 37.75 28.60
N THR A 324 1.28 36.74 27.90
CA THR A 324 0.19 35.91 28.39
C THR A 324 0.64 34.52 28.85
N GLY A 325 1.87 34.12 28.52
CA GLY A 325 2.41 32.79 28.78
C GLY A 325 1.74 31.68 27.96
N ARG A 326 0.98 32.03 26.92
CA ARG A 326 0.30 31.08 26.03
C ARG A 326 1.24 30.68 24.89
N ALA A 327 1.00 29.51 24.30
CA ALA A 327 1.68 29.07 23.09
C ALA A 327 0.70 28.47 22.07
N ALA A 328 0.93 28.70 20.78
CA ALA A 328 0.29 28.03 19.67
C ALA A 328 1.24 27.00 19.05
N ALA A 329 0.81 25.75 18.93
CA ALA A 329 1.57 24.71 18.24
C ALA A 329 1.26 24.73 16.73
N PHE A 330 2.26 24.45 15.90
CA PHE A 330 2.11 24.39 14.45
C PHE A 330 2.96 23.28 13.82
N ALA A 331 2.55 22.81 12.65
CA ALA A 331 3.33 21.90 11.82
C ALA A 331 3.04 22.18 10.33
N VAL A 332 4.11 22.30 9.55
CA VAL A 332 4.09 22.52 8.10
C VAL A 332 4.97 21.43 7.48
N ILE A 333 4.42 20.67 6.54
CA ILE A 333 5.14 19.64 5.78
C ILE A 333 4.83 19.85 4.29
N LEU A 334 5.87 20.03 3.49
CA LEU A 334 5.81 20.19 2.04
C LEU A 334 6.47 18.97 1.40
N ASN A 335 5.66 18.14 0.75
CA ASN A 335 6.11 16.96 0.02
C ASN A 335 6.28 17.27 -1.48
N ASP A 336 7.01 16.40 -2.16
CA ASP A 336 7.23 16.42 -3.61
C ASP A 336 7.67 17.77 -4.20
N VAL A 337 8.41 18.56 -3.41
CA VAL A 337 8.95 19.87 -3.82
C VAL A 337 9.91 19.66 -5.00
N PRO A 338 9.58 20.15 -6.22
CA PRO A 338 10.41 19.94 -7.39
C PRO A 338 11.78 20.58 -7.23
N SER A 339 12.83 19.97 -7.80
CA SER A 339 14.18 20.54 -7.73
C SER A 339 14.34 21.89 -8.44
N SER A 340 13.35 22.28 -9.27
CA SER A 340 13.26 23.59 -9.91
C SER A 340 12.83 24.70 -8.95
N VAL A 341 12.16 24.37 -7.84
CA VAL A 341 11.75 25.35 -6.84
C VAL A 341 12.96 25.74 -5.98
N ALA A 342 13.21 27.04 -5.88
CA ALA A 342 14.30 27.56 -5.08
C ALA A 342 14.07 27.25 -3.59
N ARG A 343 15.08 26.71 -2.91
CA ARG A 343 15.02 26.41 -1.47
C ARG A 343 14.70 27.63 -0.60
N SER A 344 15.09 28.83 -1.04
CA SER A 344 14.75 30.08 -0.35
C SER A 344 13.24 30.31 -0.36
N TRP A 345 12.59 30.17 -1.52
CA TRP A 345 11.15 30.35 -1.64
C TRP A 345 10.36 29.40 -0.74
N VAL A 346 10.77 28.13 -0.66
CA VAL A 346 10.14 27.12 0.22
C VAL A 346 10.19 27.56 1.68
N LYS A 347 11.35 28.07 2.13
CA LYS A 347 11.53 28.60 3.48
C LYS A 347 10.70 29.86 3.71
N ASP A 348 10.66 30.76 2.74
CA ASP A 348 9.87 31.99 2.82
C ASP A 348 8.36 31.69 2.94
N PHE A 349 7.88 30.68 2.22
CA PHE A 349 6.50 30.20 2.30
C PHE A 349 6.15 29.63 3.69
N GLU A 350 7.01 28.74 4.22
CA GLU A 350 6.85 28.23 5.59
C GLU A 350 6.86 29.37 6.62
N GLU A 351 7.73 30.37 6.48
CA GLU A 351 7.79 31.54 7.37
C GLU A 351 6.51 32.39 7.27
N GLY A 352 5.96 32.57 6.07
CA GLY A 352 4.70 33.26 5.84
C GLY A 352 3.51 32.60 6.57
N LEU A 353 3.44 31.27 6.56
CA LEU A 353 2.40 30.54 7.30
C LEU A 353 2.54 30.74 8.82
N VAL A 354 3.76 30.68 9.36
CA VAL A 354 3.99 30.89 10.80
C VAL A 354 3.63 32.32 11.23
N ARG A 355 3.89 33.33 10.38
CA ARG A 355 3.43 34.72 10.61
C ARG A 355 1.91 34.82 10.71
N ALA A 356 1.19 34.19 9.78
CA ALA A 356 -0.27 34.20 9.80
C ALA A 356 -0.82 33.54 11.08
N ILE A 357 -0.17 32.48 11.57
CA ILE A 357 -0.52 31.83 12.83
C ILE A 357 -0.31 32.77 14.03
N ASP A 358 0.82 33.47 14.07
CA ASP A 358 1.15 34.44 15.14
C ASP A 358 0.18 35.61 15.20
N GLU A 359 -0.14 36.19 14.04
CA GLU A 359 -1.13 37.27 13.91
C GLU A 359 -2.50 36.83 14.44
N HIS A 360 -2.94 35.63 14.07
CA HIS A 360 -4.20 35.08 14.55
C HIS A 360 -4.17 34.80 16.07
N PHE A 361 -3.09 34.19 16.55
CA PHE A 361 -2.91 33.79 17.95
C PHE A 361 -2.96 34.98 18.92
N HIS A 362 -2.35 36.11 18.57
CA HIS A 362 -2.31 37.31 19.41
C HIS A 362 -3.58 38.17 19.35
N SER A 363 -4.49 37.93 18.40
CA SER A 363 -5.72 38.72 18.24
C SER A 363 -6.85 38.34 19.23
N GLY A 364 -6.81 37.15 19.85
CA GLY A 364 -7.72 36.74 20.92
C GLY A 364 -9.18 36.43 20.55
N GLU A 365 -9.54 36.35 19.27
CA GLU A 365 -10.91 36.00 18.82
C GLU A 365 -11.13 34.46 18.75
N PRO A 366 -12.34 33.93 19.04
CA PRO A 366 -12.68 32.54 18.69
C PRO A 366 -12.49 32.36 17.18
N GLY A 367 -11.74 31.34 16.78
CA GLY A 367 -11.06 31.22 15.47
C GLY A 367 -11.90 31.53 14.23
N ARG A 368 -11.96 32.81 13.87
CA ARG A 368 -12.21 33.31 12.52
C ARG A 368 -10.85 33.34 11.83
N ILE A 369 -10.57 32.43 10.89
CA ILE A 369 -9.66 32.81 9.81
C ILE A 369 -10.41 33.91 9.05
N LEU A 370 -9.85 35.12 9.05
CA LEU A 370 -10.48 36.32 8.52
C LEU A 370 -10.75 36.16 7.01
N GLY A 371 -11.95 35.66 6.67
CA GLY A 371 -12.80 36.36 5.72
C GLY A 371 -13.51 37.52 6.42
N PRO A 372 -13.76 38.65 5.75
CA PRO A 372 -14.27 39.86 6.37
C PRO A 372 -15.63 39.64 7.05
N ARG A 373 -15.82 40.34 8.17
CA ARG A 373 -16.98 40.19 9.07
C ARG A 373 -18.28 40.72 8.46
N SER A 374 -19.41 40.05 8.73
CA SER A 374 -20.64 40.70 9.21
C SER A 374 -21.61 39.71 9.87
N ASN A 375 -22.58 40.25 10.60
CA ASN A 375 -23.38 39.66 11.67
C ASN A 375 -24.53 38.75 11.23
N GLY A 376 -24.84 37.75 12.06
CA GLY A 376 -26.15 37.69 12.74
C GLY A 376 -27.34 37.04 12.03
N THR A 377 -28.11 36.33 12.86
CA THR A 377 -29.50 35.88 12.73
C THR A 377 -29.76 34.48 12.16
N SER A 378 -30.36 33.68 13.05
CA SER A 378 -31.19 32.51 12.81
C SER A 378 -32.12 32.70 11.61
N GLY A 379 -31.95 31.85 10.60
CA GLY A 379 -32.84 31.74 9.45
C GLY A 379 -32.82 30.31 8.94
N THR A 380 -34.02 29.81 8.65
CA THR A 380 -34.44 28.57 7.97
C THR A 380 -33.36 27.84 7.16
N SER A 381 -33.40 26.50 7.13
CA SER A 381 -32.42 25.60 6.46
C SER A 381 -31.94 26.05 5.07
N GLY A 382 -32.79 26.65 4.24
CA GLY A 382 -32.37 27.21 2.93
C GLY A 382 -31.38 28.38 3.02
N GLY A 383 -31.39 29.16 4.10
CA GLY A 383 -30.41 30.21 4.35
C GLY A 383 -29.02 29.67 4.71
N ALA A 384 -28.91 28.44 5.21
CA ALA A 384 -27.61 27.82 5.49
C ALA A 384 -26.90 27.43 4.20
N ILE A 385 -27.60 26.79 3.26
CA ILE A 385 -27.04 26.37 1.96
C ILE A 385 -26.54 27.56 1.16
N GLN A 386 -27.35 28.63 1.04
CA GLN A 386 -26.93 29.85 0.33
C GLN A 386 -25.68 30.48 0.96
N ARG A 387 -25.64 30.59 2.30
CA ARG A 387 -24.46 31.13 2.99
C ARG A 387 -23.21 30.30 2.73
N THR A 388 -23.31 28.97 2.82
CA THR A 388 -22.17 28.08 2.57
C THR A 388 -21.65 28.24 1.14
N ILE A 389 -22.52 28.26 0.11
CA ILE A 389 -22.04 28.43 -1.27
C ILE A 389 -21.44 29.81 -1.53
N ASP A 390 -21.96 30.88 -0.89
CA ASP A 390 -21.40 32.23 -0.98
C ASP A 390 -20.02 32.28 -0.30
N GLU A 391 -19.87 31.63 0.85
CA GLU A 391 -18.59 31.51 1.56
C GLU A 391 -17.55 30.72 0.77
N LEU A 392 -17.95 29.60 0.14
CA LEU A 392 -17.06 28.80 -0.70
C LEU A 392 -16.69 29.53 -1.99
N HIS A 393 -17.63 30.25 -2.60
CA HIS A 393 -17.34 31.10 -3.75
C HIS A 393 -16.30 32.17 -3.38
N ALA A 394 -16.51 32.89 -2.28
CA ALA A 394 -15.57 33.90 -1.81
C ALA A 394 -14.19 33.31 -1.45
N ARG A 395 -14.17 32.14 -0.78
CA ARG A 395 -12.94 31.44 -0.36
C ARG A 395 -12.07 31.06 -1.55
N TYR A 396 -12.67 30.57 -2.64
CA TYR A 396 -11.93 30.06 -3.78
C TYR A 396 -11.87 31.02 -4.97
N ALA A 397 -12.54 32.18 -4.92
CA ALA A 397 -12.52 33.19 -5.98
C ALA A 397 -11.10 33.63 -6.36
N ASP A 398 -10.17 33.67 -5.40
CA ASP A 398 -8.79 34.12 -5.61
C ASP A 398 -7.82 33.01 -6.07
N LEU A 399 -8.24 31.74 -6.07
CA LEU A 399 -7.39 30.61 -6.44
C LEU A 399 -7.11 30.59 -7.96
N ARG A 400 -5.90 30.94 -8.39
CA ARG A 400 -5.52 31.02 -9.83
C ARG A 400 -4.74 29.81 -10.36
N GLU A 401 -4.67 28.73 -9.60
CA GLU A 401 -4.02 27.48 -10.01
C GLU A 401 -4.69 26.84 -11.23
N GLY A 402 -3.93 26.01 -11.95
CA GLY A 402 -4.39 25.36 -13.17
C GLY A 402 -4.26 26.20 -14.45
N ARG A 403 -4.65 25.62 -15.58
CA ARG A 403 -4.60 26.24 -16.91
C ARG A 403 -5.88 25.99 -17.68
N VAL A 404 -6.28 26.95 -18.52
CA VAL A 404 -7.40 26.76 -19.44
C VAL A 404 -7.00 25.74 -20.51
N ALA A 405 -7.92 24.88 -20.91
CA ALA A 405 -7.71 23.93 -22.00
C ALA A 405 -7.41 24.67 -23.32
N ASP A 406 -6.24 24.42 -23.92
CA ASP A 406 -5.75 25.13 -25.10
C ASP A 406 -5.71 24.27 -26.38
N TYR A 407 -5.87 22.95 -26.25
CA TYR A 407 -5.87 22.03 -27.40
C TYR A 407 -7.13 22.13 -28.27
N ILE A 408 -8.22 22.70 -27.75
CA ILE A 408 -9.35 23.20 -28.54
C ILE A 408 -9.22 24.72 -28.55
N PRO A 409 -8.77 25.34 -29.66
CA PRO A 409 -8.49 26.77 -29.74
C PRO A 409 -9.61 27.68 -29.25
N GLU A 410 -10.86 27.25 -29.35
CA GLU A 410 -12.01 28.05 -28.91
C GLU A 410 -12.15 28.08 -27.38
N LEU A 411 -11.79 27.00 -26.68
CA LEU A 411 -11.82 26.96 -25.21
C LEU A 411 -10.72 27.83 -24.60
N ALA A 412 -9.60 28.02 -25.31
CA ALA A 412 -8.51 28.89 -24.88
C ALA A 412 -8.92 30.37 -24.74
N LYS A 413 -10.06 30.77 -25.34
CA LYS A 413 -10.59 32.15 -25.29
C LYS A 413 -11.43 32.42 -24.05
N THR A 414 -11.81 31.39 -23.30
CA THR A 414 -12.63 31.54 -22.09
C THR A 414 -11.86 32.34 -21.04
N ASP A 415 -12.54 33.29 -20.41
CA ASP A 415 -11.95 34.06 -19.31
C ASP A 415 -11.58 33.10 -18.16
N PRO A 416 -10.29 32.98 -17.82
CA PRO A 416 -9.80 32.01 -16.84
C PRO A 416 -10.23 32.31 -15.40
N ASP A 417 -10.82 33.48 -15.14
CA ASP A 417 -11.22 33.90 -13.80
C ASP A 417 -12.70 33.65 -13.48
N LEU A 418 -13.49 33.23 -14.48
CA LEU A 418 -14.89 32.82 -14.30
C LEU A 418 -15.02 31.72 -13.25
N PHE A 419 -15.98 31.90 -12.34
CA PHE A 419 -16.24 30.95 -11.27
C PHE A 419 -17.70 31.02 -10.79
N GLY A 420 -18.44 29.94 -11.02
CA GLY A 420 -19.82 29.80 -10.57
C GLY A 420 -20.04 28.50 -9.83
N ILE A 421 -20.87 28.54 -8.79
CA ILE A 421 -21.32 27.38 -8.00
C ILE A 421 -22.85 27.37 -8.04
N ALA A 422 -23.47 26.20 -8.22
CA ALA A 422 -24.91 26.04 -8.11
C ALA A 422 -25.30 24.72 -7.43
N VAL A 423 -26.32 24.77 -6.59
CA VAL A 423 -26.96 23.62 -5.95
C VAL A 423 -28.45 23.66 -6.24
N VAL A 424 -29.03 22.54 -6.65
CA VAL A 424 -30.46 22.40 -6.90
C VAL A 424 -31.00 21.21 -6.12
N THR A 425 -32.01 21.40 -5.29
CA THR A 425 -32.61 20.31 -4.52
C THR A 425 -33.59 19.51 -5.36
N VAL A 426 -33.94 18.30 -4.92
CA VAL A 426 -34.99 17.50 -5.56
C VAL A 426 -36.38 18.16 -5.51
N ASP A 427 -36.58 19.14 -4.62
CA ASP A 427 -37.79 19.95 -4.52
C ASP A 427 -37.79 21.15 -5.48
N GLY A 428 -36.70 21.35 -6.24
CA GLY A 428 -36.58 22.42 -7.23
C GLY A 428 -36.08 23.76 -6.67
N GLU A 429 -35.64 23.80 -5.41
CA GLU A 429 -34.98 24.99 -4.86
C GLU A 429 -33.61 25.18 -5.49
N VAL A 430 -33.26 26.41 -5.85
CA VAL A 430 -32.01 26.74 -6.53
C VAL A 430 -31.20 27.71 -5.71
N TYR A 431 -29.95 27.34 -5.45
CA TYR A 431 -28.95 28.14 -4.76
C TYR A 431 -27.78 28.35 -5.72
N ALA A 432 -27.32 29.58 -5.90
CA ALA A 432 -26.23 29.88 -6.82
C ALA A 432 -25.36 31.03 -6.31
N ALA A 433 -24.07 30.98 -6.64
CA ALA A 433 -23.08 32.00 -6.32
C ALA A 433 -22.13 32.22 -7.51
N GLY A 434 -21.67 33.46 -7.68
CA GLY A 434 -20.72 33.83 -8.75
C GLY A 434 -21.31 33.81 -10.16
N ASP A 435 -20.48 33.36 -11.11
CA ASP A 435 -20.77 33.35 -12.55
C ASP A 435 -21.68 32.18 -12.98
N ALA A 436 -22.66 31.81 -12.14
CA ALA A 436 -23.48 30.61 -12.32
C ALA A 436 -24.37 30.60 -13.58
N GLU A 437 -24.63 31.77 -14.16
CA GLU A 437 -25.39 31.96 -15.41
C GLU A 437 -24.49 32.10 -16.65
N THR A 438 -23.18 32.05 -16.49
CA THR A 438 -22.26 32.10 -17.63
C THR A 438 -22.39 30.83 -18.45
N THR A 439 -22.50 31.00 -19.77
CA THR A 439 -22.66 29.88 -20.70
C THR A 439 -21.30 29.29 -21.07
N PHE A 440 -21.20 27.97 -21.03
CA PHE A 440 -20.04 27.19 -21.46
C PHE A 440 -20.48 25.85 -22.08
N THR A 441 -19.57 25.17 -22.76
CA THR A 441 -19.88 23.88 -23.41
C THR A 441 -19.80 22.70 -22.43
N LEU A 442 -20.74 21.74 -22.53
CA LEU A 442 -20.83 20.56 -21.66
C LEU A 442 -19.58 19.68 -21.72
N GLN A 443 -18.97 19.55 -22.90
CA GLN A 443 -17.80 18.71 -23.09
C GLN A 443 -18.06 17.27 -22.62
N SER A 444 -17.09 16.64 -21.96
CA SER A 444 -17.21 15.26 -21.46
C SER A 444 -18.33 15.04 -20.44
N ILE A 445 -18.93 16.10 -19.90
CA ILE A 445 -20.09 16.00 -18.98
C ILE A 445 -21.31 15.40 -19.69
N SER A 446 -21.40 15.56 -21.01
CA SER A 446 -22.49 15.03 -21.84
C SER A 446 -22.55 13.49 -21.90
N LYS A 447 -21.44 12.79 -21.66
CA LYS A 447 -21.29 11.36 -21.97
C LYS A 447 -22.23 10.43 -21.19
N PRO A 448 -22.40 10.58 -19.85
CA PRO A 448 -23.32 9.73 -19.10
C PRO A 448 -24.78 9.85 -19.57
N PHE A 449 -25.18 11.03 -20.03
CA PHE A 449 -26.54 11.27 -20.53
C PHE A 449 -26.79 10.56 -21.87
N VAL A 450 -25.83 10.60 -22.79
CA VAL A 450 -25.93 9.85 -24.06
C VAL A 450 -25.85 8.34 -23.85
N TYR A 451 -25.09 7.88 -22.86
CA TYR A 451 -25.14 6.48 -22.43
C TYR A 451 -26.54 6.10 -21.91
N GLY A 452 -27.16 6.96 -21.10
CA GLY A 452 -28.54 6.78 -20.64
C GLY A 452 -29.54 6.67 -21.81
N LEU A 453 -29.43 7.53 -22.81
CA LEU A 453 -30.28 7.48 -24.01
C LEU A 453 -30.07 6.18 -24.81
N ALA A 454 -28.83 5.73 -24.98
CA ALA A 454 -28.54 4.47 -25.65
C ALA A 454 -29.13 3.27 -24.90
N LEU A 455 -29.12 3.29 -23.56
CA LEU A 455 -29.77 2.28 -22.72
C LEU A 455 -31.30 2.30 -22.90
N GLU A 456 -31.91 3.47 -23.03
CA GLU A 456 -33.36 3.59 -23.25
C GLU A 456 -33.80 3.02 -24.59
N GLN A 457 -33.04 3.29 -25.66
CA GLN A 457 -33.36 2.82 -27.01
C GLN A 457 -33.09 1.31 -27.18
N HIS A 458 -31.97 0.81 -26.63
CA HIS A 458 -31.48 -0.55 -26.95
C HIS A 458 -31.48 -1.54 -25.78
N GLY A 459 -31.63 -1.06 -24.55
CA GLY A 459 -31.51 -1.87 -23.34
C GLY A 459 -30.08 -2.29 -23.00
N ARG A 460 -29.89 -2.77 -21.75
CA ARG A 460 -28.56 -3.10 -21.18
C ARG A 460 -27.76 -4.10 -22.01
N GLN A 461 -28.39 -5.19 -22.46
CA GLN A 461 -27.69 -6.26 -23.15
C GLN A 461 -27.04 -5.79 -24.45
N LYS A 462 -27.75 -4.98 -25.25
CA LYS A 462 -27.25 -4.49 -26.52
C LYS A 462 -26.17 -3.42 -26.33
N VAL A 463 -26.35 -2.50 -25.38
CA VAL A 463 -25.33 -1.47 -25.09
C VAL A 463 -24.04 -2.11 -24.55
N LEU A 464 -24.12 -3.11 -23.67
CA LEU A 464 -22.95 -3.80 -23.12
C LEU A 464 -22.16 -4.60 -24.18
N GLN A 465 -22.73 -4.89 -25.35
CA GLN A 465 -21.98 -5.48 -26.45
C GLN A 465 -21.02 -4.47 -27.10
N HIS A 466 -21.25 -3.17 -26.97
CA HIS A 466 -20.50 -2.11 -27.63
C HIS A 466 -19.62 -1.30 -26.68
N VAL A 467 -19.94 -1.27 -25.39
CA VAL A 467 -19.17 -0.56 -24.36
C VAL A 467 -19.26 -1.28 -23.01
N GLY A 468 -18.14 -1.38 -22.28
CA GLY A 468 -18.09 -1.93 -20.92
C GLY A 468 -18.58 -0.92 -19.87
N VAL A 469 -18.33 -1.24 -18.59
CA VAL A 469 -18.64 -0.37 -17.43
C VAL A 469 -17.48 -0.25 -16.44
N GLU A 470 -16.33 -0.85 -16.75
CA GLU A 470 -15.17 -0.94 -15.85
C GLU A 470 -14.27 0.31 -15.96
N PRO A 471 -13.63 0.76 -14.87
CA PRO A 471 -12.65 1.84 -14.94
C PRO A 471 -11.40 1.42 -15.73
N THR A 472 -10.78 2.37 -16.42
CA THR A 472 -9.60 2.10 -17.28
C THR A 472 -8.28 2.07 -16.52
N GLY A 473 -8.18 2.75 -15.37
CA GLY A 473 -6.92 2.92 -14.61
C GLY A 473 -5.82 3.74 -15.31
N ASP A 474 -6.01 4.15 -16.57
CA ASP A 474 -5.09 4.99 -17.34
C ASP A 474 -5.57 6.44 -17.45
N ALA A 475 -4.62 7.37 -17.60
CA ALA A 475 -4.90 8.79 -17.84
C ALA A 475 -5.83 9.00 -19.05
N PHE A 476 -6.67 10.04 -19.02
CA PHE A 476 -7.64 10.33 -20.09
C PHE A 476 -7.00 10.55 -21.47
N ASN A 477 -5.69 10.84 -21.50
CA ASN A 477 -4.87 11.04 -22.70
C ASN A 477 -4.15 9.80 -23.23
N SER A 478 -4.32 8.63 -22.60
CA SER A 478 -3.66 7.39 -23.00
C SER A 478 -4.10 6.88 -24.38
N ILE A 479 -3.19 6.16 -25.05
CA ILE A 479 -3.46 5.48 -26.31
C ILE A 479 -4.25 4.21 -26.00
N ILE A 480 -5.46 4.19 -26.55
CA ILE A 480 -6.55 3.20 -26.54
C ILE A 480 -6.15 1.83 -25.99
N LYS A 481 -6.62 1.53 -24.77
CA LYS A 481 -6.87 0.16 -24.32
C LYS A 481 -8.34 -0.17 -24.54
N MET A 482 -8.57 -1.31 -25.16
CA MET A 482 -9.87 -1.97 -25.17
C MET A 482 -9.84 -3.09 -24.14
N ASP A 483 -11.02 -3.51 -23.69
CA ASP A 483 -11.14 -4.72 -22.87
C ASP A 483 -10.78 -5.99 -23.67
N ALA A 484 -10.80 -7.15 -23.01
CA ALA A 484 -10.48 -8.43 -23.64
C ALA A 484 -11.44 -8.81 -24.79
N ALA A 485 -12.60 -8.16 -24.88
CA ALA A 485 -13.59 -8.32 -25.95
C ALA A 485 -13.49 -7.21 -27.02
N ASN A 486 -12.41 -6.41 -27.00
CA ASN A 486 -12.18 -5.27 -27.88
C ASN A 486 -13.21 -4.13 -27.76
N ARG A 487 -13.95 -4.07 -26.64
CA ARG A 487 -14.87 -2.96 -26.34
C ARG A 487 -14.14 -1.84 -25.61
N PRO A 488 -14.56 -0.57 -25.75
CA PRO A 488 -14.15 0.47 -24.82
C PRO A 488 -14.56 0.11 -23.40
N HIS A 489 -13.72 0.41 -22.42
CA HIS A 489 -13.92 -0.02 -21.03
C HIS A 489 -15.18 0.55 -20.37
N ASN A 490 -15.54 1.81 -20.65
CA ASN A 490 -16.72 2.47 -20.08
C ASN A 490 -17.15 3.66 -20.95
N PRO A 491 -18.40 4.15 -20.83
CA PRO A 491 -18.90 5.26 -21.64
C PRO A 491 -18.36 6.64 -21.21
N CYS A 492 -17.67 6.77 -20.06
CA CYS A 492 -17.10 8.04 -19.62
C CYS A 492 -15.80 8.42 -20.33
N VAL A 493 -15.09 7.45 -20.92
CA VAL A 493 -13.94 7.69 -21.80
C VAL A 493 -14.36 7.99 -23.24
N ASN A 494 -13.53 8.69 -24.01
CA ASN A 494 -13.88 9.12 -25.39
C ASN A 494 -14.28 7.96 -26.29
N ALA A 495 -13.58 6.82 -26.22
CA ALA A 495 -13.89 5.66 -27.04
C ALA A 495 -15.28 5.08 -26.74
N GLY A 496 -15.63 4.97 -25.45
CA GLY A 496 -16.95 4.49 -25.05
C GLY A 496 -18.05 5.49 -25.40
N ALA A 497 -17.78 6.78 -25.24
CA ALA A 497 -18.73 7.82 -25.63
C ALA A 497 -19.02 7.79 -27.14
N ILE A 498 -17.99 7.71 -28.00
CA ILE A 498 -18.16 7.57 -29.45
C ILE A 498 -18.96 6.30 -29.79
N ALA A 499 -18.70 5.18 -29.11
CA ALA A 499 -19.48 3.95 -29.28
C ALA A 499 -20.95 4.14 -28.88
N THR A 500 -21.24 4.79 -27.75
CA THR A 500 -22.61 5.08 -27.34
C THR A 500 -23.33 6.08 -28.24
N THR A 501 -22.64 7.09 -28.76
CA THR A 501 -23.19 8.02 -29.75
C THR A 501 -23.52 7.30 -31.06
N GLY A 502 -22.70 6.32 -31.45
CA GLY A 502 -22.92 5.50 -32.63
C GLY A 502 -24.17 4.61 -32.55
N LEU A 503 -24.68 4.34 -31.34
CA LEU A 503 -25.90 3.57 -31.11
C LEU A 503 -27.19 4.38 -31.23
N LEU A 504 -27.12 5.72 -31.30
CA LEU A 504 -28.33 6.54 -31.30
C LEU A 504 -29.18 6.32 -32.56
N GLU A 505 -30.47 6.01 -32.35
CA GLU A 505 -31.42 5.78 -33.43
C GLU A 505 -31.83 7.08 -34.14
N GLY A 506 -32.10 6.95 -35.44
CA GLY A 506 -32.60 8.01 -36.31
C GLY A 506 -32.29 7.72 -37.77
N ASP A 507 -33.28 7.94 -38.64
CA ASP A 507 -33.23 7.63 -40.08
C ASP A 507 -32.11 8.38 -40.80
N ASP A 508 -31.77 9.58 -40.31
CA ASP A 508 -30.70 10.43 -40.84
C ASP A 508 -29.95 11.16 -39.71
N PRO A 509 -28.79 11.78 -40.00
CA PRO A 509 -28.00 12.52 -38.99
C PRO A 509 -28.75 13.64 -38.27
N THR A 510 -29.72 14.29 -38.95
CA THR A 510 -30.54 15.35 -38.37
C THR A 510 -31.51 14.78 -37.34
N ALA A 511 -32.15 13.65 -37.64
CA ALA A 511 -33.05 12.96 -36.72
C ALA A 511 -32.30 12.53 -35.45
N ARG A 512 -31.08 11.98 -35.59
CA ARG A 512 -30.23 11.60 -34.44
C ARG A 512 -29.83 12.80 -33.58
N LEU A 513 -29.45 13.90 -34.22
CA LEU A 513 -29.15 15.16 -33.53
C LEU A 513 -30.39 15.68 -32.78
N GLN A 514 -31.57 15.66 -33.41
CA GLN A 514 -32.82 16.09 -32.77
C GLN A 514 -33.17 15.22 -31.56
N ALA A 515 -33.01 13.89 -31.65
CA ALA A 515 -33.23 12.98 -30.53
C ALA A 515 -32.27 13.29 -29.35
N MET A 516 -30.99 13.51 -29.65
CA MET A 516 -30.00 13.88 -28.64
C MET A 516 -30.31 15.23 -27.98
N LEU A 517 -30.64 16.26 -28.76
CA LEU A 517 -30.99 17.57 -28.23
C LEU A 517 -32.27 17.49 -27.38
N ALA A 518 -33.31 16.82 -27.87
CA ALA A 518 -34.55 16.61 -27.12
C ALA A 518 -34.31 15.90 -25.78
N MET A 519 -33.39 14.92 -25.73
CA MET A 519 -33.00 14.30 -24.47
C MET A 519 -32.38 15.32 -23.51
N PHE A 520 -31.41 16.14 -23.95
CA PHE A 520 -30.80 17.16 -23.09
C PHE A 520 -31.82 18.20 -22.60
N GLU A 521 -32.79 18.58 -23.44
CA GLU A 521 -33.87 19.52 -23.07
C GLU A 521 -34.69 19.04 -21.87
N LYS A 522 -34.90 17.72 -21.73
CA LYS A 522 -35.57 17.13 -20.57
C LYS A 522 -34.77 17.31 -19.28
N TYR A 523 -33.45 17.18 -19.36
CA TYR A 523 -32.56 17.36 -18.20
C TYR A 523 -32.34 18.83 -17.83
N THR A 524 -32.26 19.73 -18.80
CA THR A 524 -32.07 21.17 -18.56
C THR A 524 -33.38 21.89 -18.24
N GLY A 525 -34.52 21.34 -18.67
CA GLY A 525 -35.84 21.96 -18.61
C GLY A 525 -36.06 23.05 -19.65
N GLU A 526 -35.09 23.27 -20.55
CA GLU A 526 -35.11 24.35 -21.54
C GLU A 526 -34.38 23.94 -22.83
N ARG A 527 -34.70 24.63 -23.93
CA ARG A 527 -34.07 24.43 -25.23
C ARG A 527 -32.56 24.58 -25.18
N VAL A 528 -31.81 23.57 -25.63
CA VAL A 528 -30.35 23.62 -25.70
C VAL A 528 -29.87 23.99 -27.11
N ARG A 529 -28.65 24.52 -27.21
CA ARG A 529 -28.03 24.91 -28.49
C ARG A 529 -26.61 24.36 -28.57
N VAL A 530 -26.20 23.98 -29.78
CA VAL A 530 -24.83 23.60 -30.09
C VAL A 530 -24.03 24.87 -30.39
N ASP A 531 -22.88 25.01 -29.74
CA ASP A 531 -21.90 26.05 -30.07
C ASP A 531 -21.17 25.69 -31.36
N MET A 532 -21.50 26.37 -32.44
CA MET A 532 -20.93 26.08 -33.77
C MET A 532 -19.43 26.42 -33.85
N SER A 533 -18.92 27.33 -33.01
CA SER A 533 -17.51 27.70 -33.00
C SER A 533 -16.67 26.60 -32.35
N VAL A 534 -17.10 26.11 -31.19
CA VAL A 534 -16.46 24.97 -30.50
C VAL A 534 -16.59 23.70 -31.34
N PHE A 535 -17.77 23.42 -31.89
CA PHE A 535 -18.00 22.27 -32.77
C PHE A 535 -17.05 22.26 -33.97
N THR A 536 -16.92 23.39 -34.68
CA THR A 536 -16.02 23.49 -35.83
C THR A 536 -14.56 23.32 -35.42
N SER A 537 -14.19 23.87 -34.26
CA SER A 537 -12.85 23.74 -33.69
C SER A 537 -12.52 22.28 -33.36
N GLU A 538 -13.36 21.60 -32.59
CA GLU A 538 -13.21 20.19 -32.23
C GLU A 538 -13.22 19.26 -33.44
N ARG A 539 -14.13 19.51 -34.39
CA ARG A 539 -14.20 18.73 -35.63
C ARG A 539 -12.93 18.88 -36.45
N THR A 540 -12.31 20.06 -36.47
CA THR A 540 -11.07 20.30 -37.23
C THR A 540 -9.85 19.68 -36.54
N THR A 541 -9.72 19.81 -35.22
CA THR A 541 -8.55 19.33 -34.45
C THR A 541 -8.69 17.90 -33.91
N GLY A 542 -9.86 17.28 -34.06
CA GLY A 542 -10.25 15.97 -33.50
C GLY A 542 -9.56 14.74 -34.12
N HIS A 543 -8.30 14.83 -34.54
CA HIS A 543 -7.54 13.72 -35.13
C HIS A 543 -7.49 12.48 -34.24
N ARG A 544 -7.36 12.66 -32.92
CA ARG A 544 -7.36 11.55 -31.95
C ARG A 544 -8.70 10.82 -31.94
N ASN A 545 -9.82 11.54 -31.95
CA ASN A 545 -11.14 10.92 -31.98
C ASN A 545 -11.41 10.22 -33.31
N ARG A 546 -10.88 10.73 -34.43
CA ARG A 546 -10.89 10.00 -35.72
C ARG A 546 -10.14 8.68 -35.66
N ALA A 547 -8.93 8.67 -35.09
CA ALA A 547 -8.16 7.44 -34.91
C ALA A 547 -8.93 6.44 -34.01
N ILE A 548 -9.54 6.92 -32.92
CA ILE A 548 -10.37 6.11 -32.03
C ILE A 548 -11.56 5.51 -32.81
N ALA A 549 -12.30 6.32 -33.55
CA ALA A 549 -13.49 5.85 -34.26
C ALA A 549 -13.15 4.84 -35.37
N HIS A 550 -12.05 5.03 -36.11
CA HIS A 550 -11.60 4.02 -37.07
C HIS A 550 -11.18 2.71 -36.40
N LEU A 551 -10.60 2.77 -35.19
CA LEU A 551 -10.30 1.57 -34.42
C LEU A 551 -11.57 0.87 -33.92
N LEU A 552 -12.56 1.63 -33.46
CA LEU A 552 -13.87 1.10 -33.07
C LEU A 552 -14.60 0.44 -34.23
N LEU A 553 -14.51 1.02 -35.44
CA LEU A 553 -15.04 0.43 -36.66
C LEU A 553 -14.37 -0.92 -36.95
N ASN A 554 -13.03 -0.99 -36.83
CA ASN A 554 -12.29 -2.24 -37.02
C ASN A 554 -12.73 -3.34 -36.04
N PHE A 555 -13.05 -2.99 -34.80
CA PHE A 555 -13.53 -3.93 -33.79
C PHE A 555 -15.05 -4.20 -33.85
N GLY A 556 -15.78 -3.56 -34.77
CA GLY A 556 -17.23 -3.71 -34.89
C GLY A 556 -18.02 -3.06 -33.75
N MET A 557 -17.42 -2.08 -33.06
CA MET A 557 -18.07 -1.35 -31.96
C MET A 557 -18.92 -0.17 -32.45
N ILE A 558 -18.70 0.26 -33.69
CA ILE A 558 -19.54 1.24 -34.39
C ILE A 558 -19.77 0.79 -35.83
N GLU A 559 -20.85 1.27 -36.44
CA GLU A 559 -21.22 0.94 -37.82
C GLU A 559 -20.46 1.80 -38.86
N HIS A 560 -20.67 1.48 -40.14
CA HIS A 560 -20.19 2.30 -41.26
C HIS A 560 -20.77 3.73 -41.14
N ASN A 561 -20.02 4.76 -41.57
CA ASN A 561 -20.27 6.22 -41.40
C ASN A 561 -19.56 6.90 -40.22
N VAL A 562 -18.28 6.59 -40.00
CA VAL A 562 -17.40 7.16 -38.95
C VAL A 562 -17.52 8.68 -38.81
N GLU A 563 -17.44 9.45 -39.90
CA GLU A 563 -17.50 10.93 -39.81
C GLU A 563 -18.87 11.44 -39.33
N GLN A 564 -19.98 10.76 -39.66
CA GLN A 564 -21.30 11.18 -39.17
C GLN A 564 -21.45 10.93 -37.66
N ILE A 565 -20.94 9.79 -37.18
CA ILE A 565 -20.92 9.47 -35.74
C ILE A 565 -20.05 10.48 -34.99
N LEU A 566 -18.89 10.82 -35.57
CA LEU A 566 -18.00 11.82 -34.99
C LEU A 566 -18.60 13.22 -35.01
N ASP A 567 -19.26 13.64 -36.09
CA ASP A 567 -19.95 14.92 -36.14
C ASP A 567 -21.02 15.01 -35.04
N LEU A 568 -21.81 13.95 -34.83
CA LEU A 568 -22.79 13.90 -33.74
C LEU A 568 -22.12 13.95 -32.36
N TYR A 569 -21.00 13.25 -32.17
CA TYR A 569 -20.22 13.28 -30.92
C TYR A 569 -19.60 14.66 -30.65
N PHE A 570 -19.09 15.36 -31.66
CA PHE A 570 -18.58 16.72 -31.50
C PHE A 570 -19.72 17.72 -31.21
N GLN A 571 -20.89 17.53 -31.82
CA GLN A 571 -22.09 18.32 -31.50
C GLN A 571 -22.53 18.11 -30.05
N GLN A 572 -22.50 16.87 -29.56
CA GLN A 572 -22.77 16.51 -28.17
C GLN A 572 -21.84 17.26 -27.19
N CYS A 573 -20.53 17.25 -27.43
CA CYS A 573 -19.56 17.96 -26.59
C CYS A 573 -19.73 19.48 -26.62
N SER A 574 -20.25 20.02 -27.73
CA SER A 574 -20.41 21.45 -27.97
C SER A 574 -21.75 22.03 -27.50
N ILE A 575 -22.56 21.29 -26.75
CA ILE A 575 -23.84 21.80 -26.21
C ILE A 575 -23.59 22.85 -25.12
N ASN A 576 -24.25 24.00 -25.22
CA ASN A 576 -24.14 25.10 -24.28
C ASN A 576 -25.05 24.93 -23.06
N VAL A 577 -24.48 25.12 -21.88
CA VAL A 577 -25.14 25.09 -20.57
C VAL A 577 -24.60 26.19 -19.65
N THR A 578 -25.30 26.44 -18.54
CA THR A 578 -24.81 27.26 -17.42
C THR A 578 -24.58 26.38 -16.19
N THR A 579 -23.87 26.88 -15.17
CA THR A 579 -23.67 26.12 -13.92
C THR A 579 -25.01 25.78 -13.27
N ARG A 580 -25.95 26.73 -13.28
CA ARG A 580 -27.33 26.51 -12.80
C ARG A 580 -27.99 25.35 -13.55
N LYS A 581 -27.99 25.38 -14.89
CA LYS A 581 -28.58 24.30 -15.70
C LYS A 581 -27.91 22.96 -15.42
N LEU A 582 -26.60 22.97 -15.24
CA LEU A 582 -25.86 21.76 -14.93
C LEU A 582 -26.27 21.16 -13.56
N ALA A 583 -26.51 21.99 -12.55
CA ALA A 583 -27.04 21.54 -11.26
C ALA A 583 -28.46 20.97 -11.39
N VAL A 584 -29.32 21.53 -12.26
CA VAL A 584 -30.66 20.97 -12.55
C VAL A 584 -30.56 19.59 -13.20
N MET A 585 -29.62 19.40 -14.15
CA MET A 585 -29.39 18.09 -14.77
C MET A 585 -28.95 17.06 -13.72
N ALA A 586 -28.11 17.46 -12.77
CA ALA A 586 -27.68 16.63 -11.65
C ALA A 586 -28.83 16.29 -10.69
N ALA A 587 -29.65 17.27 -10.35
CA ALA A 587 -30.82 17.11 -9.49
C ALA A 587 -31.88 16.22 -10.13
N THR A 588 -32.00 16.24 -11.45
CA THR A 588 -32.86 15.31 -12.22
C THR A 588 -32.43 13.85 -12.00
N LEU A 589 -31.11 13.58 -12.00
CA LEU A 589 -30.59 12.24 -11.69
C LEU A 589 -30.79 11.88 -10.20
N ALA A 590 -30.67 12.85 -9.29
CA ALA A 590 -30.95 12.64 -7.87
C ALA A 590 -32.43 12.35 -7.59
N HIS A 591 -33.33 12.93 -8.39
CA HIS A 591 -34.79 12.81 -8.27
C HIS A 591 -35.37 11.68 -9.12
N GLY A 592 -34.69 10.53 -9.18
CA GLY A 592 -35.25 9.34 -9.83
C GLY A 592 -35.45 9.47 -11.35
N GLY A 593 -34.71 10.39 -12.00
CA GLY A 593 -34.81 10.66 -13.43
C GLY A 593 -35.92 11.64 -13.82
N VAL A 594 -36.53 12.33 -12.86
CA VAL A 594 -37.56 13.37 -13.09
C VAL A 594 -36.95 14.75 -12.84
N ASN A 595 -37.14 15.67 -13.77
CA ASN A 595 -36.62 17.03 -13.64
C ASN A 595 -37.37 17.76 -12.51
N PRO A 596 -36.69 18.24 -11.45
CA PRO A 596 -37.35 18.80 -10.28
C PRO A 596 -38.05 20.15 -10.54
N ILE A 597 -37.73 20.82 -11.66
CA ILE A 597 -38.35 22.10 -12.04
C ILE A 597 -39.54 21.88 -12.97
N THR A 598 -39.41 21.01 -13.97
CA THR A 598 -40.46 20.81 -14.99
C THR A 598 -41.41 19.66 -14.69
N GLY A 599 -41.00 18.73 -13.81
CA GLY A 599 -41.71 17.47 -13.55
C GLY A 599 -41.62 16.45 -14.68
N GLU A 600 -40.85 16.73 -15.75
CA GLU A 600 -40.72 15.83 -16.88
C GLU A 600 -39.74 14.67 -16.58
N ARG A 601 -40.08 13.45 -17.01
CA ARG A 601 -39.17 12.30 -16.92
C ARG A 601 -38.12 12.37 -18.02
N ALA A 602 -36.86 12.56 -17.60
CA ALA A 602 -35.70 12.59 -18.48
C ALA A 602 -35.08 11.20 -18.72
N ILE A 603 -35.23 10.27 -17.78
CA ILE A 603 -34.77 8.87 -17.92
C ILE A 603 -35.64 7.88 -17.12
N GLU A 604 -35.79 6.68 -17.66
CA GLU A 604 -36.44 5.57 -16.99
C GLU A 604 -35.67 5.10 -15.73
N PRO A 605 -36.33 4.92 -14.57
CA PRO A 605 -35.67 4.57 -13.31
C PRO A 605 -34.81 3.30 -13.37
N LYS A 606 -35.19 2.33 -14.22
CA LYS A 606 -34.44 1.10 -14.41
C LYS A 606 -33.03 1.33 -14.96
N TYR A 607 -32.80 2.38 -15.74
CA TYR A 607 -31.48 2.70 -16.30
C TYR A 607 -30.71 3.75 -15.50
N LEU A 608 -31.40 4.50 -14.64
CA LEU A 608 -30.78 5.51 -13.77
C LEU A 608 -29.64 4.93 -12.93
N ARG A 609 -29.84 3.74 -12.34
CA ARG A 609 -28.80 3.05 -11.55
C ARG A 609 -27.54 2.78 -12.38
N ASP A 610 -27.70 2.41 -13.65
CA ASP A 610 -26.58 2.10 -14.54
C ASP A 610 -25.76 3.38 -14.80
N VAL A 611 -26.45 4.50 -15.08
CA VAL A 611 -25.82 5.81 -15.29
C VAL A 611 -25.09 6.29 -14.04
N LEU A 612 -25.75 6.26 -12.87
CA LEU A 612 -25.15 6.70 -11.60
C LEU A 612 -23.94 5.85 -11.20
N THR A 613 -24.01 4.53 -11.40
CA THR A 613 -22.90 3.63 -11.08
C THR A 613 -21.67 3.95 -11.93
N VAL A 614 -21.88 4.14 -13.24
CA VAL A 614 -20.78 4.48 -14.15
C VAL A 614 -20.24 5.89 -13.89
N MET A 615 -21.08 6.86 -13.52
CA MET A 615 -20.62 8.18 -13.08
C MET A 615 -19.75 8.07 -11.80
N TYR A 616 -20.16 7.23 -10.86
CA TYR A 616 -19.42 7.02 -9.61
C TYR A 616 -18.04 6.39 -9.84
N THR A 617 -17.95 5.33 -10.66
CA THR A 617 -16.71 4.58 -10.83
C THR A 617 -15.79 5.10 -11.94
N CYS A 618 -16.34 5.83 -12.92
CA CYS A 618 -15.62 6.19 -14.15
C CYS A 618 -15.71 7.68 -14.51
N GLY A 619 -16.48 8.48 -13.77
CA GLY A 619 -16.86 9.82 -14.18
C GLY A 619 -15.77 10.89 -14.00
N MET A 620 -14.82 10.66 -13.09
CA MET A 620 -13.74 11.61 -12.78
C MET A 620 -12.39 11.15 -13.33
N TYR A 621 -12.34 10.64 -14.56
CA TYR A 621 -11.09 10.22 -15.24
C TYR A 621 -10.26 9.25 -14.38
N ASP A 622 -8.95 9.44 -14.28
CA ASP A 622 -8.04 8.70 -13.39
C ASP A 622 -8.21 9.08 -11.92
N TYR A 623 -8.86 10.20 -11.62
CA TYR A 623 -9.23 10.66 -10.28
C TYR A 623 -10.49 9.96 -9.71
N ALA A 624 -11.16 9.07 -10.46
CA ALA A 624 -12.41 8.45 -10.01
C ALA A 624 -12.29 7.65 -8.70
N GLY A 625 -11.15 7.00 -8.45
CA GLY A 625 -10.91 6.28 -7.19
C GLY A 625 -10.70 7.21 -5.99
N GLU A 626 -9.97 8.32 -6.19
CA GLU A 626 -9.75 9.32 -5.14
C GLU A 626 -11.01 10.12 -4.86
N TRP A 627 -11.73 10.54 -5.90
CA TRP A 627 -13.05 11.17 -5.80
C TRP A 627 -14.05 10.32 -5.02
N ALA A 628 -14.10 9.00 -5.30
CA ALA A 628 -14.97 8.08 -4.58
C ALA A 628 -14.61 7.95 -3.08
N TYR A 629 -13.36 8.26 -2.71
CA TYR A 629 -12.85 8.22 -1.34
C TYR A 629 -12.99 9.56 -0.60
N THR A 630 -12.81 10.69 -1.30
CA THR A 630 -12.82 12.04 -0.69
C THR A 630 -14.21 12.70 -0.74
N VAL A 631 -14.86 12.68 -1.90
CA VAL A 631 -16.16 13.34 -2.12
C VAL A 631 -17.31 12.35 -2.06
N GLY A 632 -17.13 11.15 -2.62
CA GLY A 632 -18.07 10.04 -2.51
C GLY A 632 -19.41 10.22 -3.23
N LEU A 633 -19.46 11.03 -4.30
CA LEU A 633 -20.69 11.30 -5.06
C LEU A 633 -20.58 10.82 -6.52
N PRO A 634 -21.65 10.35 -7.18
CA PRO A 634 -21.63 10.15 -8.63
C PRO A 634 -21.41 11.48 -9.34
N ALA A 635 -20.36 11.58 -10.17
CA ALA A 635 -19.97 12.85 -10.77
C ALA A 635 -19.43 12.72 -12.20
N LYS A 636 -19.31 13.83 -12.90
CA LYS A 636 -18.62 13.91 -14.20
C LYS A 636 -17.96 15.26 -14.39
N SER A 637 -16.65 15.22 -14.66
CA SER A 637 -15.87 16.41 -15.05
C SER A 637 -15.88 16.66 -16.56
N GLY A 638 -15.77 17.93 -16.95
CA GLY A 638 -15.60 18.40 -18.32
C GLY A 638 -14.39 19.32 -18.45
N ILE A 639 -13.67 19.18 -19.56
CA ILE A 639 -12.48 19.97 -19.91
C ILE A 639 -12.78 21.47 -20.14
N SER A 640 -14.06 21.87 -20.18
CA SER A 640 -14.45 23.27 -20.15
C SER A 640 -14.27 23.91 -18.77
N GLY A 641 -14.06 23.10 -17.72
CA GLY A 641 -14.00 23.55 -16.34
C GLY A 641 -15.27 23.25 -15.53
N GLY A 642 -16.24 22.54 -16.12
CA GLY A 642 -17.46 22.13 -15.42
C GLY A 642 -17.28 20.83 -14.64
N ILE A 643 -17.86 20.75 -13.45
CA ILE A 643 -18.05 19.51 -12.67
C ILE A 643 -19.53 19.41 -12.31
N LEU A 644 -20.12 18.25 -12.59
CA LEU A 644 -21.46 17.86 -12.17
C LEU A 644 -21.34 16.76 -11.12
N ALA A 645 -22.05 16.88 -9.99
CA ALA A 645 -22.12 15.85 -8.94
C ALA A 645 -23.57 15.65 -8.48
N VAL A 646 -23.95 14.40 -8.21
CA VAL A 646 -25.31 14.00 -7.84
C VAL A 646 -25.32 13.55 -6.38
N VAL A 647 -26.28 14.04 -5.60
CA VAL A 647 -26.54 13.57 -4.23
C VAL A 647 -27.88 12.82 -4.24
N PRO A 648 -27.88 11.48 -4.39
CA PRO A 648 -29.11 10.72 -4.59
C PRO A 648 -30.18 10.99 -3.52
N GLY A 649 -31.40 11.33 -3.94
CA GLY A 649 -32.50 11.64 -3.04
C GLY A 649 -32.48 13.05 -2.40
N VAL A 650 -31.41 13.84 -2.59
CA VAL A 650 -31.26 15.17 -1.96
C VAL A 650 -31.21 16.29 -3.02
N GLY A 651 -30.33 16.17 -4.02
CA GLY A 651 -30.17 17.21 -5.02
C GLY A 651 -28.96 17.04 -5.93
N GLY A 652 -28.65 18.09 -6.68
CA GLY A 652 -27.55 18.17 -7.63
C GLY A 652 -26.64 19.36 -7.36
N LEU A 653 -25.33 19.14 -7.52
CA LEU A 653 -24.28 20.14 -7.39
C LEU A 653 -23.60 20.35 -8.75
N ALA A 654 -23.33 21.60 -9.09
CA ALA A 654 -22.48 21.94 -10.22
C ALA A 654 -21.51 23.08 -9.89
N VAL A 655 -20.31 22.99 -10.44
CA VAL A 655 -19.30 24.04 -10.36
C VAL A 655 -18.73 24.28 -11.76
N PHE A 656 -18.47 25.53 -12.10
CA PHE A 656 -17.76 25.91 -13.31
C PHE A 656 -16.58 26.80 -12.95
N SER A 657 -15.37 26.36 -13.28
CA SER A 657 -14.18 27.20 -13.33
C SER A 657 -13.19 26.69 -14.39
N PRO A 658 -12.82 27.50 -15.39
CA PRO A 658 -12.08 27.04 -16.59
C PRO A 658 -10.68 26.49 -16.35
N ARG A 659 -10.03 26.85 -15.25
CA ARG A 659 -8.65 26.40 -14.98
C ARG A 659 -8.64 24.95 -14.51
N LEU A 660 -7.97 24.12 -15.29
CA LEU A 660 -7.84 22.69 -15.03
C LEU A 660 -6.51 22.35 -14.39
N ASP A 661 -6.49 21.32 -13.56
CA ASP A 661 -5.28 20.66 -13.09
C ASP A 661 -4.61 19.81 -14.20
N GLU A 662 -3.56 19.06 -13.83
CA GLU A 662 -2.85 18.16 -14.75
C GLU A 662 -3.68 16.94 -15.20
N HIS A 663 -4.76 16.62 -14.48
CA HIS A 663 -5.67 15.49 -14.76
C HIS A 663 -6.91 15.91 -15.57
N GLY A 664 -7.10 17.21 -15.82
CA GLY A 664 -8.21 17.74 -16.61
C GLY A 664 -9.47 18.06 -15.80
N HIS A 665 -9.33 18.29 -14.48
CA HIS A 665 -10.41 18.69 -13.58
C HIS A 665 -10.32 20.16 -13.20
N SER A 666 -11.47 20.80 -13.01
CA SER A 666 -11.51 22.18 -12.51
C SER A 666 -10.91 22.26 -11.11
N VAL A 667 -9.84 23.05 -10.92
CA VAL A 667 -9.13 23.13 -9.64
C VAL A 667 -10.05 23.66 -8.54
N ARG A 668 -10.75 24.78 -8.80
CA ARG A 668 -11.75 25.31 -7.86
C ARG A 668 -12.93 24.37 -7.70
N GLY A 669 -13.35 23.70 -8.79
CA GLY A 669 -14.44 22.74 -8.77
C GLY A 669 -14.21 21.58 -7.82
N LEU A 670 -13.02 20.98 -7.83
CA LEU A 670 -12.67 19.89 -6.91
C LEU A 670 -12.75 20.36 -5.45
N ARG A 671 -12.12 21.50 -5.13
CA ARG A 671 -12.12 22.06 -3.76
C ARG A 671 -13.51 22.35 -3.23
N VAL A 672 -14.38 22.95 -4.06
CA VAL A 672 -15.77 23.22 -3.68
C VAL A 672 -16.52 21.91 -3.40
N CYS A 673 -16.34 20.88 -4.21
CA CYS A 673 -17.03 19.60 -4.01
C CYS A 673 -16.52 18.84 -2.77
N GLU A 674 -15.21 18.90 -2.49
CA GLU A 674 -14.59 18.36 -1.26
C GLU A 674 -15.17 19.02 -0.01
N ASP A 675 -15.16 20.36 0.04
CA ASP A 675 -15.65 21.13 1.18
C ASP A 675 -17.16 20.93 1.38
N LEU A 676 -17.96 20.94 0.31
CA LEU A 676 -19.41 20.69 0.40
C LEU A 676 -19.72 19.28 0.89
N SER A 677 -18.94 18.26 0.47
CA SER A 677 -19.15 16.90 0.95
C SER A 677 -18.85 16.76 2.44
N ALA A 678 -17.74 17.35 2.88
CA ALA A 678 -17.33 17.34 4.28
C ALA A 678 -18.24 18.17 5.19
N GLU A 679 -18.66 19.37 4.75
CA GLU A 679 -19.48 20.29 5.55
C GLU A 679 -20.91 19.75 5.74
N PHE A 680 -21.49 19.13 4.70
CA PHE A 680 -22.85 18.61 4.75
C PHE A 680 -22.95 17.10 5.04
N GLY A 681 -21.84 16.36 5.12
CA GLY A 681 -21.88 14.90 5.36
C GLY A 681 -22.67 14.13 4.28
N ILE A 682 -22.54 14.57 3.02
CA ILE A 682 -23.31 14.03 1.89
C ILE A 682 -22.58 12.91 1.15
N HIS A 683 -21.45 12.45 1.67
CA HIS A 683 -20.71 11.33 1.11
C HIS A 683 -21.58 10.06 1.13
N LEU A 684 -21.65 9.31 0.03
CA LEU A 684 -22.57 8.16 -0.12
C LEU A 684 -22.45 7.09 0.99
N PHE A 685 -21.28 6.99 1.62
CA PHE A 685 -21.02 6.00 2.68
C PHE A 685 -21.12 6.55 4.11
N ASP A 686 -21.39 7.84 4.31
CA ASP A 686 -21.54 8.44 5.65
C ASP A 686 -22.86 8.03 6.32
N ALA A 687 -23.86 7.60 5.54
CA ALA A 687 -25.13 7.07 6.05
C ALA A 687 -24.99 5.87 7.00
N CYS A 688 -23.82 5.20 7.02
CA CYS A 688 -23.51 4.08 7.91
C CYS A 688 -22.89 4.49 9.25
N MET A 689 -22.60 5.78 9.47
CA MET A 689 -21.78 6.28 10.58
C MET A 689 -22.58 7.07 11.65
N HIS A 690 -23.91 7.16 11.52
CA HIS A 690 -24.79 7.84 12.47
C HIS A 690 -25.76 6.84 13.14
N ASP A 691 -25.75 6.81 14.49
CA ASP A 691 -26.60 5.93 15.33
C ASP A 691 -28.08 6.36 15.38
N ASP A 692 -28.43 7.51 14.80
CA ASP A 692 -29.80 8.02 14.72
C ASP A 692 -30.14 8.42 13.26
N PRO A 693 -31.08 7.74 12.58
CA PRO A 693 -31.47 8.09 11.22
C PRO A 693 -32.04 9.52 11.09
N GLY A 694 -32.39 10.18 12.21
CA GLY A 694 -32.91 11.54 12.24
C GLY A 694 -31.89 12.68 12.08
N GLU A 695 -30.59 12.45 12.28
CA GLU A 695 -29.55 13.50 12.21
C GLU A 695 -28.76 13.54 10.90
N THR A 696 -28.95 12.56 10.00
CA THR A 696 -28.41 12.67 8.63
C THR A 696 -29.21 13.70 7.83
N VAL A 697 -28.60 14.26 6.78
CA VAL A 697 -29.25 15.20 5.84
C VAL A 697 -30.60 14.67 5.31
N SER A 698 -30.82 13.35 5.33
CA SER A 698 -32.13 12.73 5.07
C SER A 698 -33.27 13.24 5.98
N GLY A 699 -32.96 13.60 7.24
CA GLY A 699 -33.90 14.20 8.20
C GLY A 699 -34.09 15.71 8.05
N MET A 700 -33.13 16.45 7.49
CA MET A 700 -33.27 17.88 7.20
C MET A 700 -34.15 18.18 5.98
N PHE A 701 -34.35 17.19 5.10
CA PHE A 701 -35.10 17.31 3.84
C PHE A 701 -36.39 16.48 3.77
N GLN A 702 -36.89 15.89 4.88
CA GLN A 702 -38.14 15.13 4.88
C GLN A 702 -39.32 15.80 5.62
N ARG A 703 -40.49 15.65 5.01
CA ARG A 703 -41.79 16.28 5.29
C ARG A 703 -42.28 16.19 6.75
N ARG A 704 -42.80 17.31 7.27
CA ARG A 704 -44.01 17.29 8.11
C ARG A 704 -45.23 17.18 7.21
N THR A 705 -46.00 16.10 7.34
CA THR A 705 -47.34 15.98 6.73
C THR A 705 -48.38 16.64 7.65
N PRO A 706 -49.20 17.59 7.18
CA PRO A 706 -50.50 17.85 7.77
C PRO A 706 -51.49 16.79 7.28
N ASP A 707 -51.96 16.00 8.24
CA ASP A 707 -53.35 15.59 8.50
C ASP A 707 -54.42 15.61 7.39
N GLU A 708 -55.32 14.63 7.52
CA GLU A 708 -56.68 14.50 6.92
C GLU A 708 -56.78 13.87 5.51
N GLN A 709 -57.69 12.94 5.20
CA GLN A 709 -58.76 12.24 5.94
C GLN A 709 -59.33 11.16 4.98
N ASP A 710 -60.05 10.20 5.57
CA ASP A 710 -61.14 9.41 5.00
C ASP A 710 -60.85 8.34 3.93
N GLU A 711 -61.00 7.06 4.32
CA GLU A 711 -62.17 6.18 4.06
C GLU A 711 -61.87 5.32 2.81
N ASP A 712 -62.02 4.00 2.73
CA ASP A 712 -62.98 3.10 3.36
C ASP A 712 -62.55 1.64 2.99
N ARG A 713 -62.82 0.65 3.88
CA ARG A 713 -63.31 -0.73 3.58
C ARG A 713 -62.52 -1.67 2.64
N ILE A 714 -62.30 -2.99 2.86
CA ILE A 714 -62.99 -4.09 3.57
C ILE A 714 -62.03 -5.30 3.70
N ASP A 715 -62.27 -6.09 4.75
CA ASP A 715 -61.88 -7.47 5.13
C ASP A 715 -61.42 -8.47 4.03
N HIS A 716 -60.41 -9.29 4.33
CA HIS A 716 -60.58 -10.67 4.85
C HIS A 716 -59.26 -11.47 4.95
N GLU A 717 -59.19 -12.30 5.99
CA GLU A 717 -58.15 -13.27 6.30
C GLU A 717 -57.96 -14.41 5.27
N SER A 718 -56.74 -14.98 5.33
CA SER A 718 -56.40 -16.40 5.20
C SER A 718 -56.04 -17.00 3.82
N THR A 719 -54.76 -17.39 3.74
CA THR A 719 -54.20 -18.62 3.16
C THR A 719 -54.49 -19.01 1.71
N MET A 720 -53.46 -19.02 0.84
CA MET A 720 -53.04 -20.16 -0.01
C MET A 720 -51.84 -19.74 -0.89
N SER A 721 -50.64 -20.28 -0.61
CA SER A 721 -49.90 -21.30 -1.39
C SER A 721 -48.97 -20.74 -2.50
N PRO A 722 -47.66 -21.09 -2.52
CA PRO A 722 -46.75 -20.67 -3.58
C PRO A 722 -47.03 -21.48 -4.85
N THR A 723 -47.32 -20.79 -5.95
CA THR A 723 -47.58 -21.40 -7.25
C THR A 723 -46.32 -22.04 -7.83
N HIS A 724 -46.50 -23.32 -8.18
CA HIS A 724 -45.58 -24.20 -8.88
C HIS A 724 -44.93 -23.57 -10.13
N TYR A 725 -43.62 -23.79 -10.25
CA TYR A 725 -42.90 -23.82 -11.52
C TYR A 725 -43.06 -25.23 -12.10
N GLU A 726 -43.80 -25.37 -13.20
CA GLU A 726 -43.79 -26.62 -13.98
C GLU A 726 -42.61 -26.62 -14.96
N PRO A 727 -41.74 -27.66 -14.96
CA PRO A 727 -40.71 -27.82 -15.97
C PRO A 727 -41.31 -28.41 -17.25
N ASP A 728 -40.84 -27.88 -18.37
CA ASP A 728 -41.07 -28.36 -19.73
C ASP A 728 -40.81 -29.88 -19.82
N ARG A 729 -41.85 -30.66 -20.14
CA ARG A 729 -41.75 -32.10 -20.43
C ARG A 729 -41.33 -32.27 -21.88
N GLY A 730 -40.03 -32.11 -22.13
CA GLY A 730 -39.40 -32.35 -23.42
C GLY A 730 -38.05 -33.05 -23.26
N ARG A 731 -38.07 -34.38 -23.08
CA ARG A 731 -36.91 -35.28 -22.92
C ARG A 731 -36.15 -35.06 -21.60
N ALA A 732 -36.02 -36.11 -20.78
CA ALA A 732 -35.11 -36.06 -19.64
C ALA A 732 -33.71 -35.71 -20.19
N PRO A 733 -33.02 -34.68 -19.68
CA PRO A 733 -31.62 -34.48 -20.01
C PRO A 733 -30.88 -35.76 -19.62
N GLU A 734 -29.98 -36.22 -20.49
CA GLU A 734 -29.13 -37.35 -20.13
C GLU A 734 -28.40 -37.03 -18.82
N PRO A 735 -28.21 -38.02 -17.93
CA PRO A 735 -27.52 -37.81 -16.67
C PRO A 735 -26.21 -37.03 -16.90
N GLY A 736 -26.09 -35.86 -16.29
CA GLY A 736 -24.86 -35.08 -16.38
C GLY A 736 -23.72 -35.77 -15.63
N PRO A 737 -22.45 -35.36 -15.87
CA PRO A 737 -21.25 -35.94 -15.25
C PRO A 737 -21.34 -36.11 -13.72
N GLU A 738 -22.05 -35.21 -13.05
CA GLU A 738 -22.29 -35.20 -11.60
C GLU A 738 -23.06 -36.42 -11.06
N SER A 739 -23.95 -36.99 -11.87
CA SER A 739 -24.83 -38.08 -11.45
C SER A 739 -24.06 -39.41 -11.28
N HIS A 740 -23.05 -39.65 -12.11
CA HIS A 740 -22.15 -40.81 -12.01
C HIS A 740 -21.37 -40.80 -10.69
N CYS A 741 -20.84 -39.65 -10.30
CA CYS A 741 -20.06 -39.51 -9.07
C CYS A 741 -20.92 -39.65 -7.79
N LEU A 742 -22.16 -39.18 -7.80
CA LEU A 742 -23.10 -39.34 -6.68
C LEU A 742 -23.59 -40.80 -6.55
N ALA A 743 -23.65 -41.55 -7.66
CA ALA A 743 -23.96 -42.97 -7.68
C ALA A 743 -22.76 -43.86 -7.30
N GLY A 744 -21.54 -43.31 -7.32
CA GLY A 744 -20.30 -44.05 -7.06
C GLY A 744 -19.72 -44.78 -8.27
N ASP A 745 -20.26 -44.50 -9.46
CA ASP A 745 -19.79 -45.06 -10.72
C ASP A 745 -18.55 -44.30 -11.25
N PRO A 746 -17.61 -44.96 -11.95
CA PRO A 746 -16.50 -44.30 -12.61
C PRO A 746 -17.01 -43.32 -13.66
N LEU A 747 -16.48 -42.09 -13.67
CA LEU A 747 -16.83 -41.09 -14.67
C LEU A 747 -16.37 -41.53 -16.07
N PRO A 748 -17.26 -41.65 -17.07
CA PRO A 748 -16.88 -41.95 -18.45
C PRO A 748 -15.86 -40.94 -19.00
N ARG A 749 -14.94 -41.39 -19.87
CA ARG A 749 -13.91 -40.50 -20.45
C ARG A 749 -14.51 -39.38 -21.30
N GLU A 750 -15.64 -39.63 -21.97
CA GLU A 750 -16.35 -38.61 -22.74
C GLU A 750 -16.88 -37.48 -21.86
N ASP A 751 -17.43 -37.80 -20.69
CA ASP A 751 -17.88 -36.82 -19.70
C ASP A 751 -16.70 -36.07 -19.06
N ALA A 752 -15.58 -36.76 -18.83
CA ALA A 752 -14.35 -36.15 -18.36
C ALA A 752 -13.81 -35.12 -19.37
N ALA A 753 -13.88 -35.39 -20.67
CA ALA A 753 -13.54 -34.43 -21.71
C ALA A 753 -14.55 -33.28 -21.79
N ALA A 754 -15.85 -33.56 -21.61
CA ALA A 754 -16.90 -32.54 -21.59
C ALA A 754 -16.71 -31.51 -20.46
N ILE A 755 -16.18 -31.91 -19.30
CA ILE A 755 -15.85 -30.99 -18.18
C ILE A 755 -14.89 -29.87 -18.62
N LEU A 756 -13.87 -30.22 -19.41
CA LEU A 756 -12.85 -29.29 -19.89
C LEU A 756 -13.32 -28.40 -21.04
N SER A 757 -14.45 -28.73 -21.68
CA SER A 757 -15.05 -27.96 -22.78
C SER A 757 -15.81 -26.73 -22.30
N GLU A 758 -15.76 -25.63 -23.06
CA GLU A 758 -16.57 -24.42 -22.77
C GLU A 758 -18.08 -24.65 -22.93
N GLY A 759 -18.50 -25.71 -23.63
CA GLY A 759 -19.92 -26.06 -23.81
C GLY A 759 -20.62 -26.48 -22.51
N THR A 760 -19.89 -26.96 -21.50
CA THR A 760 -20.45 -27.38 -20.22
C THR A 760 -20.57 -26.18 -19.28
N PRO A 761 -21.76 -25.84 -18.75
CA PRO A 761 -21.92 -24.71 -17.83
C PRO A 761 -21.06 -24.85 -16.55
N LEU A 762 -20.21 -23.86 -16.28
CA LEU A 762 -19.23 -23.93 -15.19
C LEU A 762 -19.86 -23.86 -13.79
N LEU A 763 -20.88 -23.02 -13.56
CA LEU A 763 -21.47 -22.86 -12.23
C LEU A 763 -22.21 -24.12 -11.75
N PRO A 764 -23.04 -24.80 -12.56
CA PRO A 764 -23.60 -26.10 -12.20
C PRO A 764 -22.54 -27.15 -11.88
N LEU A 765 -21.45 -27.18 -12.67
CA LEU A 765 -20.33 -28.09 -12.44
C LEU A 765 -19.63 -27.84 -11.09
N LEU A 766 -19.38 -26.57 -10.77
CA LEU A 766 -18.83 -26.18 -9.46
C LEU A 766 -19.77 -26.57 -8.33
N HIS A 767 -21.07 -26.32 -8.48
CA HIS A 767 -22.08 -26.70 -7.50
C HIS A 767 -22.05 -28.20 -7.20
N ALA A 768 -22.05 -29.04 -8.24
CA ALA A 768 -21.95 -30.50 -8.11
C ALA A 768 -20.64 -30.95 -7.43
N CYS A 769 -19.51 -30.35 -7.80
CA CYS A 769 -18.23 -30.61 -7.13
C CYS A 769 -18.29 -30.26 -5.64
N GLY A 770 -18.94 -29.14 -5.32
CA GLY A 770 -19.19 -28.69 -3.96
C GLY A 770 -20.04 -29.67 -3.16
N GLU A 771 -21.09 -30.25 -3.75
CA GLU A 771 -21.92 -31.27 -3.08
C GLU A 771 -21.10 -32.51 -2.74
N ILE A 772 -20.32 -33.03 -3.68
CA ILE A 772 -19.43 -34.19 -3.46
C ILE A 772 -18.39 -33.87 -2.39
N ARG A 773 -17.76 -32.70 -2.47
CA ARG A 773 -16.79 -32.23 -1.47
C ARG A 773 -17.44 -32.16 -0.09
N ARG A 774 -18.61 -31.52 0.06
CA ARG A 774 -19.31 -31.36 1.35
C ARG A 774 -19.78 -32.69 1.91
N ALA A 775 -20.27 -33.61 1.09
CA ALA A 775 -20.67 -34.94 1.52
C ALA A 775 -19.49 -35.73 2.15
N ARG A 776 -18.25 -35.44 1.73
CA ARG A 776 -17.06 -36.17 2.18
C ARG A 776 -16.23 -35.47 3.25
N PHE A 777 -16.03 -34.16 3.10
CA PHE A 777 -15.13 -33.34 3.92
C PHE A 777 -15.89 -32.28 4.75
N GLY A 778 -17.21 -32.19 4.58
CA GLY A 778 -18.01 -31.15 5.19
C GLY A 778 -17.67 -29.76 4.65
N ASN A 779 -17.90 -28.75 5.49
CA ASN A 779 -17.62 -27.36 5.14
C ASN A 779 -16.16 -26.95 5.39
N ARG A 780 -15.27 -27.91 5.63
CA ARG A 780 -13.90 -27.66 6.13
C ARG A 780 -12.86 -27.51 5.01
N VAL A 781 -11.93 -26.58 5.17
CA VAL A 781 -10.77 -26.36 4.30
C VAL A 781 -9.49 -26.50 5.11
N GLN A 782 -8.58 -27.36 4.63
CA GLN A 782 -7.27 -27.58 5.27
C GLN A 782 -6.23 -26.60 4.75
N VAL A 783 -5.44 -26.06 5.67
CA VAL A 783 -4.42 -25.04 5.40
C VAL A 783 -3.03 -25.62 5.53
N HIS A 784 -2.22 -25.50 4.48
CA HIS A 784 -0.88 -26.08 4.42
C HIS A 784 0.17 -24.97 4.36
N VAL A 785 1.29 -25.17 5.04
CA VAL A 785 2.48 -24.32 4.95
C VAL A 785 3.62 -25.13 4.36
N LEU A 786 4.32 -24.56 3.39
CA LEU A 786 5.44 -25.21 2.73
C LEU A 786 6.75 -24.50 3.09
N ASN A 787 7.71 -25.28 3.59
CA ASN A 787 9.05 -24.85 3.87
C ASN A 787 10.03 -25.48 2.88
N ASN A 788 10.79 -24.63 2.19
CA ASN A 788 11.93 -25.04 1.39
C ASN A 788 13.11 -25.27 2.33
N VAL A 789 13.42 -26.53 2.64
CA VAL A 789 14.48 -26.87 3.62
C VAL A 789 15.87 -26.96 2.97
N GLN A 790 15.93 -27.01 1.63
CA GLN A 790 17.16 -27.00 0.86
C GLN A 790 16.90 -26.36 -0.51
N ASN A 791 17.76 -25.45 -0.97
CA ASN A 791 17.52 -24.71 -2.20
C ASN A 791 18.70 -24.75 -3.17
N GLY A 792 18.43 -25.12 -4.42
CA GLY A 792 19.39 -25.12 -5.52
C GLY A 792 20.20 -26.42 -5.65
N ALA A 793 21.11 -26.44 -6.63
CA ALA A 793 22.01 -27.55 -6.96
C ALA A 793 21.32 -28.87 -7.36
N CYS A 794 20.13 -28.83 -7.97
CA CYS A 794 19.47 -30.05 -8.47
C CYS A 794 20.11 -30.50 -9.81
N PRO A 795 20.55 -31.76 -9.95
CA PRO A 795 21.20 -32.25 -11.18
C PRO A 795 20.23 -32.61 -12.32
N GLU A 796 18.93 -32.45 -12.08
CA GLU A 796 17.87 -32.84 -13.01
C GLU A 796 17.56 -31.72 -14.02
N ASP A 797 16.98 -32.07 -15.17
CA ASP A 797 16.70 -31.15 -16.30
C ASP A 797 15.20 -30.80 -16.44
N CYS A 798 14.45 -30.84 -15.34
CA CYS A 798 13.03 -30.53 -15.31
C CYS A 798 12.74 -29.13 -15.86
N GLY A 799 12.15 -29.05 -17.06
CA GLY A 799 12.02 -27.81 -17.83
C GLY A 799 11.14 -26.73 -17.20
N TYR A 800 10.33 -27.08 -16.20
CA TYR A 800 9.46 -26.17 -15.45
C TYR A 800 10.09 -25.67 -14.12
N CYS A 801 11.22 -26.26 -13.68
CA CYS A 801 11.77 -26.05 -12.34
C CYS A 801 12.92 -25.04 -12.36
N GLY A 802 12.81 -23.96 -11.58
CA GLY A 802 13.89 -22.96 -11.45
C GLY A 802 15.13 -23.45 -10.69
N GLN A 803 15.08 -24.63 -10.06
CA GLN A 803 16.24 -25.24 -9.40
C GLN A 803 16.97 -26.27 -10.27
N ALA A 804 16.45 -26.58 -11.47
CA ALA A 804 17.05 -27.53 -12.40
C ALA A 804 18.42 -27.04 -12.89
N LYS A 805 19.35 -27.96 -13.18
CA LYS A 805 20.70 -27.60 -13.68
C LYS A 805 20.69 -26.81 -14.99
N THR A 806 19.61 -26.94 -15.74
CA THR A 806 19.39 -26.30 -17.05
C THR A 806 18.65 -24.96 -16.95
N SER A 807 18.33 -24.50 -15.74
CA SER A 807 17.65 -23.23 -15.52
C SER A 807 18.64 -22.11 -15.25
N ASP A 808 18.40 -20.95 -15.86
CA ASP A 808 19.13 -19.70 -15.60
C ASP A 808 18.40 -18.82 -14.56
N ALA A 809 17.42 -19.37 -13.84
CA ALA A 809 16.64 -18.60 -12.87
C ALA A 809 17.53 -18.07 -11.73
N PRO A 810 17.35 -16.81 -11.30
CA PRO A 810 18.13 -16.23 -10.22
C PRO A 810 17.71 -16.81 -8.87
N ILE A 811 18.33 -17.93 -8.47
CA ILE A 811 18.10 -18.58 -7.18
C ILE A 811 19.25 -18.28 -6.21
N GLN A 812 18.94 -18.14 -4.91
CA GLN A 812 19.94 -18.07 -3.86
C GLN A 812 20.13 -19.48 -3.25
N PRO A 813 21.19 -20.21 -3.62
CA PRO A 813 21.36 -21.58 -3.15
C PRO A 813 21.77 -21.61 -1.67
N TYR A 814 21.22 -22.57 -0.93
CA TYR A 814 21.63 -22.88 0.44
C TYR A 814 21.52 -24.38 0.70
N LYS A 815 22.39 -24.86 1.60
CA LYS A 815 22.43 -26.27 2.03
C LYS A 815 21.23 -26.59 2.91
N LEU A 816 21.01 -27.88 3.15
CA LEU A 816 19.96 -28.35 4.05
C LEU A 816 20.01 -27.59 5.39
N LYS A 817 18.87 -26.99 5.75
CA LYS A 817 18.71 -26.21 7.00
C LYS A 817 19.02 -27.06 8.22
N SER A 818 19.53 -26.39 9.26
CA SER A 818 19.74 -27.03 10.56
C SER A 818 18.41 -27.51 11.16
N ARG A 819 18.50 -28.42 12.12
CA ARG A 819 17.32 -28.95 12.81
C ARG A 819 16.62 -27.83 13.57
N GLU A 820 17.38 -26.96 14.21
CA GLU A 820 16.91 -25.82 14.99
C GLU A 820 16.05 -24.88 14.12
N GLU A 821 16.54 -24.53 12.92
CA GLU A 821 15.79 -23.70 11.96
C GLU A 821 14.47 -24.35 11.53
N ILE A 822 14.48 -25.65 11.20
CA ILE A 822 13.27 -26.38 10.79
C ILE A 822 12.23 -26.42 11.93
N ILE A 823 12.68 -26.58 13.17
CA ILE A 823 11.80 -26.60 14.36
C ILE A 823 11.22 -25.22 14.63
N GLU A 824 11.99 -24.15 14.48
CA GLU A 824 11.50 -22.78 14.61
C GLU A 824 10.45 -22.45 13.54
N GLU A 825 10.70 -22.82 12.28
CA GLU A 825 9.76 -22.62 11.18
C GLU A 825 8.49 -23.49 11.35
N ALA A 826 8.60 -24.69 11.92
CA ALA A 826 7.44 -25.50 12.29
C ALA A 826 6.61 -24.85 13.42
N ALA A 827 7.26 -24.19 14.39
CA ALA A 827 6.56 -23.43 15.43
C ALA A 827 5.78 -22.24 14.82
N GLN A 828 6.38 -21.54 13.85
CA GLN A 828 5.74 -20.45 13.13
C GLN A 828 4.54 -20.96 12.30
N ALA A 829 4.69 -22.07 11.58
CA ALA A 829 3.61 -22.69 10.83
C ALA A 829 2.42 -23.06 11.73
N LYS A 830 2.68 -23.60 12.93
CA LYS A 830 1.61 -23.84 13.92
C LYS A 830 0.93 -22.55 14.34
N ALA A 831 1.71 -21.50 14.62
CA ALA A 831 1.17 -20.19 15.03
C ALA A 831 0.33 -19.52 13.93
N SER A 832 0.58 -19.83 12.65
CA SER A 832 -0.22 -19.35 11.52
C SER A 832 -1.44 -20.21 11.20
N GLY A 833 -1.76 -21.20 12.04
CA GLY A 833 -2.93 -22.08 11.84
C GLY A 833 -2.73 -23.17 10.78
N ALA A 834 -1.49 -23.63 10.55
CA ALA A 834 -1.23 -24.73 9.63
C ALA A 834 -1.82 -26.05 10.15
N PHE A 835 -2.61 -26.71 9.29
CA PHE A 835 -3.01 -28.10 9.48
C PHE A 835 -1.82 -29.04 9.24
N ARG A 836 -1.03 -28.76 8.20
CA ARG A 836 0.10 -29.60 7.77
C ARG A 836 1.34 -28.76 7.44
N TYR A 837 2.48 -29.24 7.92
CA TYR A 837 3.80 -28.69 7.65
C TYR A 837 4.51 -29.52 6.57
N CYS A 838 4.69 -28.93 5.40
CA CYS A 838 5.31 -29.56 4.24
C CYS A 838 6.78 -29.12 4.12
N MET A 839 7.70 -30.07 4.02
CA MET A 839 9.14 -29.83 3.84
C MET A 839 9.56 -30.27 2.44
N VAL A 840 10.47 -29.51 1.80
CA VAL A 840 10.96 -29.81 0.45
C VAL A 840 12.48 -29.81 0.40
N LEU A 841 13.05 -30.93 -0.08
CA LEU A 841 14.46 -31.07 -0.42
C LEU A 841 14.68 -30.76 -1.90
N SER A 842 15.88 -30.27 -2.24
CA SER A 842 16.34 -30.14 -3.62
C SER A 842 17.20 -31.34 -4.03
N GLY A 843 17.14 -31.73 -5.30
CA GLY A 843 17.96 -32.83 -5.85
C GLY A 843 17.16 -33.98 -6.44
N ARG A 844 17.88 -34.99 -6.94
CA ARG A 844 17.30 -36.21 -7.54
C ARG A 844 16.59 -37.08 -6.49
N GLY A 845 17.20 -37.21 -5.32
CA GLY A 845 16.73 -38.03 -4.20
C GLY A 845 17.68 -37.83 -3.01
N PRO A 846 17.24 -38.17 -1.79
CA PRO A 846 18.01 -37.89 -0.58
C PRO A 846 19.12 -38.93 -0.34
N SER A 847 20.24 -38.48 0.21
CA SER A 847 21.25 -39.37 0.78
C SER A 847 20.78 -39.98 2.10
N ASP A 848 21.47 -41.01 2.58
CA ASP A 848 21.15 -41.60 3.89
C ASP A 848 21.29 -40.61 5.05
N ALA A 849 22.25 -39.68 4.95
CA ALA A 849 22.42 -38.61 5.93
C ALA A 849 21.26 -37.61 5.90
N ASP A 850 20.73 -37.28 4.70
CA ASP A 850 19.56 -36.41 4.58
C ASP A 850 18.33 -37.08 5.19
N ILE A 851 18.14 -38.39 4.95
CA ILE A 851 17.06 -39.17 5.58
C ILE A 851 17.19 -39.17 7.11
N ASP A 852 18.39 -39.42 7.65
CA ASP A 852 18.58 -39.41 9.11
C ASP A 852 18.27 -38.04 9.72
N HIS A 853 18.73 -36.96 9.08
CA HIS A 853 18.41 -35.60 9.50
C HIS A 853 16.90 -35.33 9.49
N MET A 854 16.22 -35.67 8.39
CA MET A 854 14.78 -35.45 8.26
C MET A 854 13.97 -36.31 9.22
N THR A 855 14.35 -37.56 9.48
CA THR A 855 13.67 -38.40 10.47
C THR A 855 13.79 -37.82 11.88
N GLY A 856 14.93 -37.21 12.22
CA GLY A 856 15.11 -36.46 13.48
C GLY A 856 14.17 -35.28 13.58
N CYS A 857 14.09 -34.47 12.52
CA CYS A 857 13.20 -33.31 12.46
C CYS A 857 11.71 -33.72 12.55
N ILE A 858 11.27 -34.73 11.79
CA ILE A 858 9.88 -35.20 11.76
C ILE A 858 9.42 -35.65 13.15
N ARG A 859 10.22 -36.47 13.85
CA ARG A 859 9.89 -36.94 15.21
C ARG A 859 9.69 -35.77 16.17
N GLU A 860 10.55 -34.75 16.07
CA GLU A 860 10.49 -33.60 16.96
C GLU A 860 9.34 -32.64 16.63
N VAL A 861 9.08 -32.36 15.35
CA VAL A 861 7.92 -31.56 14.92
C VAL A 861 6.63 -32.20 15.44
N LYS A 862 6.50 -33.53 15.26
CA LYS A 862 5.34 -34.27 15.77
C LYS A 862 5.23 -34.19 17.28
N ALA A 863 6.32 -34.45 18.00
CA ALA A 863 6.31 -34.46 19.47
C ALA A 863 6.01 -33.08 20.08
N LYS A 864 6.57 -32.00 19.52
CA LYS A 864 6.41 -30.64 20.07
C LYS A 864 5.11 -29.97 19.64
N PHE A 865 4.71 -30.14 18.38
CA PHE A 865 3.68 -29.32 17.78
C PHE A 865 2.40 -30.08 17.43
N GLY A 866 2.45 -31.41 17.32
CA GLY A 866 1.29 -32.21 16.90
C GLY A 866 0.83 -31.90 15.47
N LEU A 867 1.72 -31.32 14.66
CA LEU A 867 1.44 -31.04 13.26
C LEU A 867 1.54 -32.31 12.43
N GLU A 868 0.63 -32.43 11.47
CA GLU A 868 0.77 -33.36 10.37
C GLU A 868 1.96 -32.94 9.49
N THR A 869 2.73 -33.91 9.00
CA THR A 869 3.98 -33.67 8.27
C THR A 869 3.91 -34.20 6.85
N CYS A 870 4.60 -33.54 5.93
CA CYS A 870 4.73 -33.99 4.54
C CYS A 870 6.13 -33.69 4.04
N LEU A 871 6.71 -34.58 3.24
CA LEU A 871 8.06 -34.41 2.71
C LEU A 871 8.08 -34.62 1.20
N SER A 872 8.65 -33.68 0.45
CA SER A 872 9.06 -33.86 -0.93
C SER A 872 10.57 -34.06 -0.97
N SER A 873 11.01 -35.31 -1.16
CA SER A 873 12.43 -35.69 -1.09
C SER A 873 13.10 -35.96 -2.44
N GLY A 874 12.35 -35.97 -3.54
CA GLY A 874 12.79 -36.54 -4.82
C GLY A 874 12.47 -38.04 -4.89
N LEU A 875 13.25 -38.79 -5.68
CA LEU A 875 13.12 -40.24 -5.85
C LEU A 875 13.48 -40.97 -4.54
N LEU A 876 12.70 -42.00 -4.20
CA LEU A 876 12.82 -42.72 -2.93
C LEU A 876 12.69 -44.23 -3.16
N ASP A 877 13.56 -45.00 -2.52
CA ASP A 877 13.47 -46.46 -2.47
C ASP A 877 12.64 -46.93 -1.25
N ALA A 878 12.37 -48.23 -1.18
CA ALA A 878 11.55 -48.83 -0.15
C ALA A 878 12.16 -48.71 1.27
N ASP A 879 13.49 -48.79 1.40
CA ASP A 879 14.16 -48.68 2.71
C ASP A 879 14.00 -47.28 3.29
N LYS A 880 14.29 -46.25 2.50
CA LYS A 880 14.17 -44.85 2.92
C LYS A 880 12.71 -44.47 3.19
N ALA A 881 11.77 -45.00 2.40
CA ALA A 881 10.33 -44.85 2.65
C ALA A 881 9.93 -45.43 4.01
N GLN A 882 10.42 -46.62 4.36
CA GLN A 882 10.16 -47.24 5.65
C GLN A 882 10.74 -46.42 6.81
N ARG A 883 11.98 -45.94 6.68
CA ARG A 883 12.61 -45.09 7.71
C ARG A 883 11.84 -43.80 7.97
N LEU A 884 11.33 -43.15 6.93
CA LEU A 884 10.48 -41.97 7.06
C LEU A 884 9.13 -42.29 7.71
N ARG A 885 8.51 -43.42 7.35
CA ARG A 885 7.29 -43.89 8.00
C ARG A 885 7.51 -44.13 9.49
N ASP A 886 8.58 -44.81 9.86
CA ASP A 886 8.90 -45.15 11.25
C ASP A 886 9.22 -43.90 12.08
N ALA A 887 9.71 -42.83 11.44
CA ALA A 887 9.87 -41.52 12.06
C ALA A 887 8.54 -40.78 12.28
N GLY A 888 7.45 -41.30 11.70
CA GLY A 888 6.11 -40.75 11.81
C GLY A 888 5.73 -39.84 10.64
N LEU A 889 6.43 -39.86 9.49
CA LEU A 889 5.97 -39.09 8.33
C LEU A 889 4.58 -39.53 7.90
N ASP A 890 3.67 -38.57 7.69
CA ASP A 890 2.29 -38.89 7.30
C ASP A 890 2.18 -39.09 5.79
N ARG A 891 2.73 -38.14 5.03
CA ARG A 891 2.62 -38.12 3.56
C ARG A 891 3.95 -37.91 2.87
N LEU A 892 4.14 -38.62 1.78
CA LEU A 892 5.18 -38.30 0.80
C LEU A 892 4.57 -37.44 -0.32
N ASN A 893 5.18 -36.28 -0.58
CA ASN A 893 4.84 -35.43 -1.72
C ASN A 893 5.69 -35.80 -2.93
N HIS A 894 5.07 -36.31 -3.99
CA HIS A 894 5.78 -36.70 -5.22
C HIS A 894 4.85 -36.66 -6.45
N ASN A 895 4.78 -35.51 -7.13
CA ASN A 895 3.85 -35.25 -8.25
C ASN A 895 4.19 -35.97 -9.55
N LEU A 896 3.22 -36.62 -10.21
CA LEU A 896 3.37 -37.10 -11.59
C LEU A 896 3.76 -35.97 -12.58
N ASN A 897 3.41 -34.71 -12.24
CA ASN A 897 3.68 -33.47 -12.98
C ASN A 897 2.89 -33.33 -14.29
N THR A 898 2.89 -34.34 -15.17
CA THR A 898 2.13 -34.38 -16.43
C THR A 898 1.81 -35.83 -16.81
N SER A 899 1.25 -36.08 -18.00
CA SER A 899 0.92 -37.41 -18.52
C SER A 899 2.17 -38.24 -18.84
N ARG A 900 2.01 -39.57 -18.91
CA ARG A 900 3.11 -40.49 -19.26
C ARG A 900 3.67 -40.22 -20.65
N GLU A 901 2.80 -39.91 -21.61
CA GLU A 901 3.20 -39.67 -23.00
C GLU A 901 3.99 -38.36 -23.15
N ARG A 902 3.59 -37.30 -22.42
CA ARG A 902 4.22 -35.99 -22.48
C ARG A 902 5.47 -35.86 -21.61
N TYR A 903 5.65 -36.75 -20.64
CA TYR A 903 6.75 -36.66 -19.69
C TYR A 903 8.16 -36.45 -20.29
N PRO A 904 8.55 -37.14 -21.39
CA PRO A 904 9.86 -36.95 -22.01
C PRO A 904 10.12 -35.52 -22.52
N GLU A 905 9.08 -34.73 -22.76
CA GLU A 905 9.20 -33.33 -23.19
C GLU A 905 9.58 -32.40 -22.03
N ILE A 906 9.28 -32.79 -20.78
CA ILE A 906 9.53 -31.97 -19.59
C ILE A 906 10.77 -32.38 -18.79
N CYS A 907 11.19 -33.64 -18.83
CA CYS A 907 12.40 -34.12 -18.13
C CYS A 907 12.97 -35.36 -18.82
N THR A 908 14.30 -35.43 -18.94
CA THR A 908 15.01 -36.58 -19.53
C THR A 908 15.96 -37.27 -18.54
N THR A 909 16.28 -36.62 -17.42
CA THR A 909 17.22 -37.16 -16.42
C THR A 909 16.62 -38.23 -15.50
N HIS A 910 15.29 -38.29 -15.39
CA HIS A 910 14.53 -39.39 -14.79
C HIS A 910 13.25 -39.66 -15.60
N THR A 911 12.74 -40.88 -15.53
CA THR A 911 11.58 -41.34 -16.30
C THR A 911 10.28 -41.15 -15.52
N TYR A 912 9.14 -41.24 -16.22
CA TYR A 912 7.84 -41.31 -15.58
C TYR A 912 7.73 -42.52 -14.63
N GLN A 913 8.32 -43.66 -15.02
CA GLN A 913 8.28 -44.89 -14.24
C GLN A 913 9.02 -44.73 -12.90
N ASP A 914 10.16 -44.02 -12.87
CA ASP A 914 10.87 -43.74 -11.62
C ASP A 914 9.98 -43.03 -10.58
N ARG A 915 9.05 -42.19 -11.05
CA ARG A 915 8.07 -41.52 -10.18
C ARG A 915 7.02 -42.48 -9.65
N VAL A 916 6.49 -43.34 -10.52
CA VAL A 916 5.50 -44.37 -10.14
C VAL A 916 6.11 -45.36 -9.15
N ASP A 917 7.37 -45.75 -9.36
CA ASP A 917 8.11 -46.65 -8.47
C ASP A 917 8.32 -46.00 -7.10
N THR A 918 8.66 -44.71 -7.06
CA THR A 918 8.77 -43.94 -5.81
C THR A 918 7.45 -43.90 -5.04
N LEU A 919 6.33 -43.66 -5.74
CA LEU A 919 4.99 -43.65 -5.12
C LEU A 919 4.60 -45.05 -4.62
N THR A 920 4.94 -46.08 -5.38
CA THR A 920 4.71 -47.48 -5.01
C THR A 920 5.51 -47.87 -3.77
N ALA A 921 6.78 -47.46 -3.68
CA ALA A 921 7.63 -47.66 -2.52
C ALA A 921 7.06 -46.97 -1.27
N ALA A 922 6.64 -45.71 -1.40
CA ALA A 922 6.01 -44.96 -0.31
C ALA A 922 4.74 -45.63 0.22
N ARG A 923 3.85 -46.05 -0.68
CA ARG A 923 2.62 -46.75 -0.33
C ARG A 923 2.88 -48.11 0.32
N SER A 924 3.86 -48.85 -0.19
CA SER A 924 4.25 -50.16 0.37
C SER A 924 4.81 -50.03 1.79
N ALA A 925 5.52 -48.93 2.07
CA ALA A 925 5.95 -48.57 3.43
C ALA A 925 4.82 -48.04 4.32
N GLY A 926 3.60 -47.87 3.77
CA GLY A 926 2.42 -47.40 4.48
C GLY A 926 2.24 -45.88 4.52
N LEU A 927 3.11 -45.09 3.88
CA LEU A 927 2.93 -43.64 3.74
C LEU A 927 1.71 -43.31 2.88
N GLN A 928 0.99 -42.25 3.25
CA GLN A 928 -0.05 -41.69 2.37
C GLN A 928 0.60 -40.94 1.20
N LEU A 929 -0.05 -40.93 0.05
CA LEU A 929 0.44 -40.30 -1.17
C LEU A 929 -0.14 -38.89 -1.32
N CYS A 930 0.76 -37.90 -1.42
CA CYS A 930 0.46 -36.54 -1.86
C CYS A 930 1.03 -36.38 -3.27
N THR A 931 0.23 -36.60 -4.31
CA THR A 931 0.72 -36.61 -5.69
C THR A 931 -0.29 -35.99 -6.64
N GLY A 932 0.18 -35.12 -7.52
CA GLY A 932 -0.65 -34.42 -8.48
C GLY A 932 0.15 -33.95 -9.69
N LEU A 933 -0.18 -32.76 -10.19
CA LEU A 933 0.31 -32.27 -11.47
C LEU A 933 0.61 -30.77 -11.48
N ILE A 934 1.24 -30.34 -12.56
CA ILE A 934 1.42 -28.94 -12.94
C ILE A 934 0.68 -28.76 -14.27
N VAL A 935 -0.33 -27.91 -14.30
CA VAL A 935 -1.12 -27.59 -15.49
C VAL A 935 -0.50 -26.38 -16.15
N GLY A 936 -0.35 -26.40 -17.47
CA GLY A 936 0.25 -25.30 -18.22
C GLY A 936 1.53 -25.67 -18.95
N MET A 937 1.90 -26.94 -19.04
CA MET A 937 3.07 -27.41 -19.79
C MET A 937 2.68 -27.97 -21.17
N ASP A 938 1.63 -27.41 -21.76
CA ASP A 938 1.04 -27.74 -23.06
C ASP A 938 0.28 -29.08 -23.08
N GLU A 939 -0.27 -29.49 -21.94
CA GLU A 939 -1.11 -30.69 -21.83
C GLU A 939 -2.37 -30.58 -22.69
N SER A 940 -2.70 -31.63 -23.44
CA SER A 940 -4.02 -31.80 -24.07
C SER A 940 -5.10 -32.18 -23.05
N ALA A 941 -6.37 -32.18 -23.47
CA ALA A 941 -7.47 -32.64 -22.60
C ALA A 941 -7.28 -34.10 -22.18
N GLU A 942 -6.85 -34.96 -23.11
CA GLU A 942 -6.54 -36.37 -22.83
C GLU A 942 -5.38 -36.52 -21.84
N ASP A 943 -4.33 -35.72 -21.96
CA ASP A 943 -3.21 -35.71 -21.00
C ASP A 943 -3.70 -35.45 -19.56
N LEU A 944 -4.64 -34.50 -19.38
CA LEU A 944 -5.19 -34.17 -18.06
C LEU A 944 -6.09 -35.29 -17.51
N ILE A 945 -6.89 -35.92 -18.37
CA ILE A 945 -7.76 -37.06 -18.01
C ILE A 945 -6.92 -38.28 -17.63
N ASP A 946 -5.83 -38.54 -18.34
CA ASP A 946 -4.91 -39.64 -18.05
C ASP A 946 -4.25 -39.49 -16.69
N VAL A 947 -3.76 -38.28 -16.38
CA VAL A 947 -3.21 -38.00 -15.04
C VAL A 947 -4.28 -38.18 -13.96
N ALA A 948 -5.49 -37.65 -14.16
CA ALA A 948 -6.58 -37.82 -13.21
C ALA A 948 -6.96 -39.30 -12.98
N THR A 949 -6.92 -40.12 -14.03
CA THR A 949 -7.16 -41.57 -13.99
C THR A 949 -6.04 -42.31 -13.25
N GLU A 950 -4.78 -41.96 -13.52
CA GLU A 950 -3.63 -42.60 -12.89
C GLU A 950 -3.55 -42.28 -11.40
N LEU A 951 -3.85 -41.03 -10.99
CA LEU A 951 -3.95 -40.65 -9.58
C LEU A 951 -5.04 -41.43 -8.83
N SER A 952 -6.18 -41.67 -9.49
CA SER A 952 -7.28 -42.49 -8.95
C SER A 952 -6.85 -43.94 -8.78
N SER A 953 -6.16 -44.49 -9.78
CA SER A 953 -5.62 -45.86 -9.77
C SER A 953 -4.54 -46.05 -8.69
N LEU A 954 -3.69 -45.05 -8.49
CA LEU A 954 -2.71 -45.01 -7.40
C LEU A 954 -3.37 -44.82 -6.03
N GLY A 955 -4.65 -44.45 -5.98
CA GLY A 955 -5.40 -44.22 -4.75
C GLY A 955 -4.89 -43.03 -3.95
N ALA A 956 -4.46 -41.96 -4.63
CA ALA A 956 -3.85 -40.79 -3.99
C ALA A 956 -4.75 -40.16 -2.92
N GLU A 957 -4.22 -40.02 -1.70
CA GLU A 957 -4.95 -39.41 -0.58
C GLU A 957 -5.05 -37.89 -0.74
N SER A 958 -4.06 -37.26 -1.37
CA SER A 958 -4.01 -35.82 -1.62
C SER A 958 -3.48 -35.51 -3.01
N ILE A 959 -4.23 -34.69 -3.75
CA ILE A 959 -3.96 -34.33 -5.14
C ILE A 959 -3.71 -32.82 -5.23
N PRO A 960 -2.43 -32.37 -5.19
CA PRO A 960 -2.07 -30.99 -5.48
C PRO A 960 -2.14 -30.68 -6.98
N VAL A 961 -3.03 -29.76 -7.33
CA VAL A 961 -3.15 -29.18 -8.66
C VAL A 961 -2.41 -27.84 -8.68
N ASN A 962 -1.26 -27.79 -9.36
CA ASN A 962 -0.48 -26.57 -9.55
C ASN A 962 -0.79 -26.00 -10.93
N PHE A 963 -0.79 -24.67 -11.05
CA PHE A 963 -0.83 -23.97 -12.32
C PHE A 963 0.54 -23.35 -12.58
N LEU A 964 1.12 -23.61 -13.76
CA LEU A 964 2.46 -23.19 -14.08
C LEU A 964 2.58 -21.66 -14.02
N VAL A 965 3.43 -21.17 -13.11
CA VAL A 965 3.87 -19.77 -13.10
C VAL A 965 5.19 -19.71 -13.88
N PRO A 966 5.27 -18.93 -14.98
CA PRO A 966 6.47 -18.87 -15.79
C PRO A 966 7.61 -18.18 -15.05
N ILE A 967 8.75 -18.86 -14.92
CA ILE A 967 9.96 -18.32 -14.30
C ILE A 967 10.97 -18.00 -15.41
N PRO A 968 11.47 -16.74 -15.51
CA PRO A 968 12.54 -16.40 -16.45
C PRO A 968 13.76 -17.30 -16.27
N GLY A 969 14.27 -17.86 -17.37
CA GLY A 969 15.39 -18.81 -17.35
C GLY A 969 14.98 -20.29 -17.45
N ASN A 970 13.69 -20.63 -17.32
CA ASN A 970 13.20 -21.99 -17.51
C ASN A 970 12.96 -22.35 -18.99
N ARG A 971 12.97 -23.66 -19.29
CA ARG A 971 12.72 -24.20 -20.64
C ARG A 971 11.25 -24.03 -21.04
N VAL A 972 10.32 -24.30 -20.12
CA VAL A 972 8.88 -24.08 -20.33
C VAL A 972 8.55 -22.64 -19.93
N LYS A 973 8.23 -21.81 -20.93
CA LYS A 973 8.10 -20.35 -20.76
C LYS A 973 6.66 -19.83 -20.85
N THR A 974 5.80 -20.53 -21.57
CA THR A 974 4.46 -20.05 -21.88
C THR A 974 3.44 -21.01 -21.29
N PRO A 975 2.73 -20.63 -20.20
CA PRO A 975 1.76 -21.50 -19.57
C PRO A 975 0.55 -21.69 -20.51
N ARG A 976 0.43 -22.90 -21.08
CA ARG A 976 -0.65 -23.28 -22.00
C ARG A 976 -1.13 -24.69 -21.72
N SER A 977 -2.39 -24.94 -21.97
CA SER A 977 -2.97 -26.29 -21.99
C SER A 977 -4.18 -26.26 -22.93
N CYS A 978 -4.44 -27.38 -23.59
CA CYS A 978 -5.49 -27.52 -24.60
C CYS A 978 -5.40 -26.46 -25.71
N GLY A 979 -4.18 -26.06 -26.08
CA GLY A 979 -3.90 -25.06 -27.13
C GLY A 979 -4.17 -23.59 -26.74
N ALA A 980 -4.56 -23.31 -25.50
CA ALA A 980 -4.87 -21.96 -25.02
C ALA A 980 -4.09 -21.59 -23.75
N ALA A 981 -4.02 -20.28 -23.46
CA ALA A 981 -3.50 -19.80 -22.18
C ALA A 981 -4.44 -20.19 -21.03
N LEU A 982 -3.87 -20.39 -19.84
CA LEU A 982 -4.66 -20.72 -18.65
C LEU A 982 -5.56 -19.54 -18.26
N SER A 983 -6.88 -19.74 -18.36
CA SER A 983 -7.89 -18.77 -17.91
C SER A 983 -8.45 -19.18 -16.54
N PRO A 984 -8.99 -18.24 -15.73
CA PRO A 984 -9.62 -18.58 -14.46
C PRO A 984 -10.70 -19.67 -14.60
N ARG A 985 -11.51 -19.59 -15.66
CA ARG A 985 -12.56 -20.57 -15.97
C ARG A 985 -11.99 -21.95 -16.27
N PHE A 986 -10.93 -22.01 -17.08
CA PHE A 986 -10.28 -23.28 -17.41
C PHE A 986 -9.64 -23.91 -16.17
N CYS A 987 -8.93 -23.12 -15.34
CA CYS A 987 -8.37 -23.59 -14.08
C CYS A 987 -9.44 -24.19 -13.13
N LEU A 988 -10.62 -23.57 -13.03
CA LEU A 988 -11.75 -24.11 -12.27
C LEU A 988 -12.26 -25.43 -12.86
N ARG A 989 -12.39 -25.54 -14.20
CA ARG A 989 -12.78 -26.80 -14.86
C ARG A 989 -11.79 -27.93 -14.58
N VAL A 990 -10.50 -27.64 -14.58
CA VAL A 990 -9.47 -28.62 -14.22
C VAL A 990 -9.64 -29.09 -12.78
N LEU A 991 -9.87 -28.18 -11.83
CA LEU A 991 -10.16 -28.58 -10.44
C LEU A 991 -11.43 -29.44 -10.34
N CYS A 992 -12.48 -29.14 -11.11
CA CYS A 992 -13.69 -29.95 -11.18
C CYS A 992 -13.41 -31.36 -11.73
N LEU A 993 -12.61 -31.48 -12.80
CA LEU A 993 -12.19 -32.76 -13.36
C LEU A 993 -11.52 -33.63 -12.29
N PHE A 994 -10.54 -33.08 -11.57
CA PHE A 994 -9.85 -33.82 -10.51
C PHE A 994 -10.78 -34.20 -9.35
N ARG A 995 -11.70 -33.32 -8.93
CA ARG A 995 -12.69 -33.65 -7.89
C ARG A 995 -13.62 -34.78 -8.32
N LEU A 996 -14.19 -34.71 -9.52
CA LEU A 996 -15.18 -35.69 -9.99
C LEU A 996 -14.55 -37.07 -10.23
N MET A 997 -13.33 -37.12 -10.79
CA MET A 997 -12.62 -38.38 -11.01
C MET A 997 -11.97 -38.96 -9.74
N ASN A 998 -11.73 -38.12 -8.72
CA ASN A 998 -11.11 -38.51 -7.45
C ASN A 998 -11.94 -38.04 -6.23
N PRO A 999 -13.19 -38.52 -6.08
CA PRO A 999 -14.14 -37.95 -5.11
C PRO A 999 -13.69 -38.12 -3.66
N LYS A 1000 -12.87 -39.15 -3.38
CA LYS A 1000 -12.37 -39.46 -2.03
C LYS A 1000 -11.07 -38.72 -1.65
N ALA A 1001 -10.38 -38.13 -2.63
CA ALA A 1001 -9.08 -37.50 -2.40
C ALA A 1001 -9.22 -36.08 -1.85
N GLU A 1002 -8.24 -35.63 -1.09
CA GLU A 1002 -8.06 -34.20 -0.77
C GLU A 1002 -7.55 -33.49 -2.03
N VAL A 1003 -8.40 -32.73 -2.70
CA VAL A 1003 -7.97 -31.89 -3.84
C VAL A 1003 -7.41 -30.59 -3.28
N ARG A 1004 -6.14 -30.31 -3.57
CA ARG A 1004 -5.43 -29.11 -3.13
C ARG A 1004 -5.21 -28.17 -4.29
N VAL A 1005 -5.70 -26.93 -4.17
CA VAL A 1005 -5.29 -25.85 -5.07
C VAL A 1005 -3.93 -25.31 -4.61
N ALA A 1006 -2.89 -25.58 -5.37
CA ALA A 1006 -1.49 -25.34 -4.99
C ALA A 1006 -0.90 -24.10 -5.69
N ALA A 1007 0.32 -24.18 -6.21
CA ALA A 1007 1.01 -23.02 -6.78
C ALA A 1007 0.29 -22.43 -8.00
N GLY A 1008 0.36 -21.10 -8.15
CA GLY A 1008 -0.19 -20.38 -9.31
C GLY A 1008 -1.68 -20.02 -9.22
N ARG A 1009 -2.35 -20.32 -8.11
CA ARG A 1009 -3.76 -19.95 -7.89
C ARG A 1009 -3.99 -18.45 -7.94
N GLU A 1010 -3.10 -17.66 -7.35
CA GLU A 1010 -3.21 -16.20 -7.26
C GLU A 1010 -3.09 -15.58 -8.66
N HIS A 1011 -2.18 -16.12 -9.46
CA HIS A 1011 -1.88 -15.63 -10.80
C HIS A 1011 -2.98 -15.98 -11.82
N HIS A 1012 -3.48 -17.22 -11.78
CA HIS A 1012 -4.39 -17.74 -12.80
C HIS A 1012 -5.86 -17.66 -12.41
N LEU A 1013 -6.23 -17.90 -11.14
CA LEU A 1013 -7.63 -17.80 -10.68
C LEU A 1013 -8.01 -16.35 -10.31
N ARG A 1014 -7.07 -15.52 -9.86
CA ARG A 1014 -7.28 -14.09 -9.58
C ARG A 1014 -8.44 -13.84 -8.61
N SER A 1015 -9.51 -13.15 -9.04
CA SER A 1015 -10.72 -12.93 -8.24
C SER A 1015 -11.60 -14.18 -8.09
N HIS A 1016 -11.36 -15.26 -8.84
CA HIS A 1016 -12.16 -16.48 -8.80
C HIS A 1016 -11.65 -17.51 -7.79
N GLN A 1017 -10.65 -17.18 -6.96
CA GLN A 1017 -10.06 -18.10 -5.99
C GLN A 1017 -11.08 -18.67 -4.99
N ALA A 1018 -12.08 -17.90 -4.58
CA ALA A 1018 -13.16 -18.37 -3.71
C ALA A 1018 -13.97 -19.52 -4.35
N LEU A 1019 -14.22 -19.47 -5.67
CA LEU A 1019 -14.94 -20.52 -6.38
C LEU A 1019 -14.15 -21.83 -6.47
N ALA A 1020 -12.82 -21.78 -6.37
CA ALA A 1020 -11.98 -22.97 -6.35
C ALA A 1020 -12.19 -23.82 -5.08
N LEU A 1021 -12.80 -23.26 -4.02
CA LEU A 1021 -13.14 -23.97 -2.80
C LEU A 1021 -14.34 -24.92 -2.95
N GLU A 1022 -15.11 -24.81 -4.04
CA GLU A 1022 -16.15 -25.80 -4.36
C GLU A 1022 -15.53 -27.16 -4.72
N PRO A 1023 -14.59 -27.26 -5.68
CA PRO A 1023 -13.89 -28.51 -5.96
C PRO A 1023 -12.73 -28.80 -5.00
N ALA A 1024 -12.00 -27.80 -4.49
CA ALA A 1024 -10.83 -28.01 -3.63
C ALA A 1024 -11.17 -27.92 -2.12
N ASN A 1025 -10.55 -28.76 -1.31
CA ASN A 1025 -10.75 -28.76 0.15
C ASN A 1025 -9.46 -28.50 0.94
N SER A 1026 -8.38 -28.12 0.25
CA SER A 1026 -7.16 -27.62 0.89
C SER A 1026 -6.40 -26.65 -0.02
N LEU A 1027 -5.51 -25.85 0.56
CA LEU A 1027 -4.65 -24.91 -0.17
C LEU A 1027 -3.34 -24.58 0.58
N PHE A 1028 -2.41 -23.90 -0.08
CA PHE A 1028 -1.24 -23.30 0.56
C PHE A 1028 -1.50 -21.84 0.96
N VAL A 1029 -1.07 -21.49 2.17
CA VAL A 1029 -1.33 -20.19 2.81
C VAL A 1029 -0.17 -19.21 2.64
N ASP A 1030 1.06 -19.71 2.50
CA ASP A 1030 2.24 -18.95 2.07
C ASP A 1030 3.34 -19.91 1.57
N GLY A 1031 4.32 -19.37 0.82
CA GLY A 1031 5.56 -20.04 0.44
C GLY A 1031 5.44 -21.01 -0.73
N TYR A 1032 5.54 -20.52 -1.97
CA TYR A 1032 5.96 -21.38 -3.08
C TYR A 1032 7.48 -21.39 -3.17
N LEU A 1033 8.06 -22.45 -3.77
CA LEU A 1033 9.51 -22.64 -3.81
C LEU A 1033 10.30 -21.43 -4.32
N LEU A 1034 9.75 -20.66 -5.28
CA LEU A 1034 10.42 -19.52 -5.92
C LEU A 1034 9.50 -18.29 -6.15
N THR A 1035 8.23 -18.35 -5.74
CA THR A 1035 7.23 -17.30 -6.00
C THR A 1035 6.47 -16.96 -4.71
N GLN A 1036 6.13 -15.70 -4.50
CA GLN A 1036 5.34 -15.28 -3.34
C GLN A 1036 3.83 -15.47 -3.60
N GLY A 1037 3.07 -15.82 -2.56
CA GLY A 1037 1.60 -15.95 -2.59
C GLY A 1037 0.89 -14.79 -1.86
N ASP A 1038 -0.43 -14.91 -1.67
CA ASP A 1038 -1.31 -13.87 -1.06
C ASP A 1038 -1.13 -13.70 0.47
N GLY A 1039 -0.26 -14.51 1.09
CA GLY A 1039 0.02 -14.50 2.53
C GLY A 1039 -1.12 -15.06 3.39
N PRO A 1040 -0.86 -15.25 4.71
CA PRO A 1040 -1.72 -16.08 5.54
C PRO A 1040 -3.12 -15.52 5.81
N VAL A 1041 -3.22 -14.25 6.18
CA VAL A 1041 -4.50 -13.67 6.62
C VAL A 1041 -5.46 -13.39 5.47
N GLY A 1042 -4.96 -12.96 4.31
CA GLY A 1042 -5.79 -12.80 3.11
C GLY A 1042 -6.41 -14.13 2.69
N THR A 1043 -5.62 -15.21 2.73
CA THR A 1043 -6.08 -16.55 2.37
C THR A 1043 -7.10 -17.10 3.37
N LEU A 1044 -6.85 -16.98 4.68
CA LEU A 1044 -7.79 -17.45 5.71
C LEU A 1044 -9.10 -16.68 5.69
N ARG A 1045 -9.05 -15.37 5.43
CA ARG A 1045 -10.26 -14.54 5.26
C ARG A 1045 -11.05 -14.94 4.03
N MET A 1046 -10.40 -15.18 2.89
CA MET A 1046 -11.08 -15.66 1.69
C MET A 1046 -11.87 -16.95 1.96
N ILE A 1047 -11.29 -17.90 2.71
CA ILE A 1047 -11.98 -19.15 3.09
C ILE A 1047 -13.24 -18.83 3.90
N ARG A 1048 -13.13 -17.94 4.90
CA ARG A 1048 -14.24 -17.57 5.77
C ARG A 1048 -15.34 -16.78 5.04
N ASP A 1049 -14.95 -15.79 4.24
CA ASP A 1049 -15.89 -14.95 3.48
C ASP A 1049 -16.63 -15.76 2.41
N ALA A 1050 -16.00 -16.82 1.89
CA ALA A 1050 -16.65 -17.81 1.03
C ALA A 1050 -17.59 -18.77 1.79
N GLY A 1051 -17.71 -18.62 3.12
CA GLY A 1051 -18.60 -19.39 3.97
C GLY A 1051 -18.07 -20.75 4.41
N TYR A 1052 -16.76 -21.01 4.31
CA TYR A 1052 -16.13 -22.28 4.70
C TYR A 1052 -15.46 -22.21 6.09
N ASP A 1053 -15.38 -23.35 6.77
CA ASP A 1053 -14.67 -23.52 8.04
C ASP A 1053 -13.20 -23.87 7.79
N ILE A 1054 -12.28 -23.35 8.61
CA ILE A 1054 -10.86 -23.73 8.54
C ILE A 1054 -10.59 -24.91 9.46
N ASP A 1055 -10.01 -25.98 8.92
CA ASP A 1055 -9.64 -27.17 9.69
C ASP A 1055 -8.28 -26.99 10.34
N LEU A 1056 -8.26 -26.94 11.67
CA LEU A 1056 -7.06 -26.82 12.49
C LEU A 1056 -6.65 -28.13 13.16
N HIS A 1057 -7.15 -29.29 12.68
CA HIS A 1057 -6.82 -30.60 13.24
C HIS A 1057 -7.09 -30.71 14.75
N GLY A 1058 -8.23 -30.16 15.20
CA GLY A 1058 -8.62 -30.17 16.62
C GLY A 1058 -7.90 -29.14 17.50
N ALA A 1059 -7.02 -28.29 16.94
CA ALA A 1059 -6.48 -27.14 17.64
C ALA A 1059 -7.47 -25.97 17.63
N GLU A 1060 -7.48 -25.17 18.69
CA GLU A 1060 -8.17 -23.88 18.68
C GLU A 1060 -7.39 -22.88 17.83
N TRP A 1061 -8.13 -21.94 17.24
CA TRP A 1061 -7.51 -20.79 16.61
C TRP A 1061 -6.66 -20.05 17.63
N PRO A 1062 -5.40 -19.72 17.31
CA PRO A 1062 -4.69 -18.70 18.08
C PRO A 1062 -5.53 -17.42 18.07
N ASP A 1063 -5.85 -16.87 19.25
CA ASP A 1063 -6.69 -15.65 19.37
C ASP A 1063 -6.25 -14.51 18.46
N ARG A 1064 -4.93 -14.39 18.26
CA ARG A 1064 -4.29 -13.43 17.34
C ARG A 1064 -4.71 -13.62 15.88
N LEU A 1065 -4.74 -14.87 15.41
CA LEU A 1065 -5.11 -15.23 14.04
C LEU A 1065 -6.61 -15.06 13.82
N ARG A 1066 -7.42 -15.42 14.83
CA ARG A 1066 -8.88 -15.26 14.79
C ARG A 1066 -9.28 -13.80 14.62
N ARG A 1067 -8.71 -12.90 15.43
CA ARG A 1067 -8.96 -11.46 15.34
C ARG A 1067 -8.47 -10.85 14.02
N ALA A 1068 -7.32 -11.29 13.51
CA ALA A 1068 -6.80 -10.80 12.23
C ALA A 1068 -7.69 -11.19 11.04
N VAL A 1069 -8.29 -12.38 11.07
CA VAL A 1069 -9.26 -12.84 10.07
C VAL A 1069 -10.63 -12.15 10.24
N GLU A 1070 -11.06 -11.90 11.48
CA GLU A 1070 -12.31 -11.15 11.79
C GLU A 1070 -12.27 -9.68 11.34
N ASN A 1071 -11.11 -9.02 11.43
CA ASN A 1071 -10.99 -7.58 11.22
C ASN A 1071 -10.57 -7.17 9.79
N GLY A 1072 -10.34 -8.12 8.89
CA GLY A 1072 -10.11 -7.83 7.48
C GLY A 1072 -8.70 -7.37 7.08
N THR A 1073 -7.76 -7.33 8.01
CA THR A 1073 -6.35 -7.01 7.75
C THR A 1073 -5.46 -7.75 8.75
N LEU A 1074 -4.27 -8.18 8.34
CA LEU A 1074 -3.12 -8.13 9.25
C LEU A 1074 -2.92 -6.64 9.50
N ASP A 1075 -3.58 -6.16 10.54
CA ASP A 1075 -3.47 -4.81 10.98
C ASP A 1075 -1.97 -4.51 11.17
N PRO A 1076 -1.39 -3.52 10.46
CA PRO A 1076 -0.07 -3.01 10.84
C PRO A 1076 -0.08 -2.53 12.29
N ASN A 1077 -1.26 -2.17 12.82
CA ASN A 1077 -1.45 -1.94 14.25
C ASN A 1077 -1.56 -3.18 15.12
N ALA A 1078 -1.59 -4.41 14.58
CA ALA A 1078 -1.39 -5.64 15.36
C ALA A 1078 0.09 -6.02 15.47
N GLU A 1079 0.97 -5.50 14.61
CA GLU A 1079 2.39 -5.38 14.92
C GLU A 1079 2.60 -4.32 15.98
N LEU A 1080 1.97 -3.15 15.88
CA LEU A 1080 1.99 -2.19 17.01
C LEU A 1080 1.38 -2.77 18.29
N ASP A 1081 0.22 -3.43 18.26
CA ASP A 1081 -0.47 -4.01 19.43
C ASP A 1081 0.21 -5.30 19.90
N GLY A 1082 0.94 -6.00 19.03
CA GLY A 1082 1.80 -7.15 19.37
C GLY A 1082 3.11 -6.74 20.02
N GLU A 1083 3.74 -5.69 19.49
CA GLU A 1083 4.92 -5.03 20.06
C GLU A 1083 4.55 -4.23 21.35
N LEU A 1084 3.35 -3.64 21.40
CA LEU A 1084 2.71 -3.05 22.59
C LEU A 1084 2.23 -4.13 23.57
N ASN A 1085 1.86 -5.33 23.12
CA ASN A 1085 1.51 -6.47 23.99
C ASN A 1085 2.73 -7.02 24.72
N MET A 1086 3.94 -6.86 24.16
CA MET A 1086 5.20 -7.08 24.89
C MET A 1086 5.44 -5.99 25.95
N LEU A 1087 4.71 -4.87 25.88
CA LEU A 1087 4.83 -3.68 26.72
C LEU A 1087 3.51 -3.32 27.44
N LYS A 1088 2.60 -4.29 27.57
CA LYS A 1088 1.31 -4.10 28.26
C LYS A 1088 1.52 -3.70 29.73
N PRO A 1089 0.74 -2.77 30.30
CA PRO A 1089 0.87 -2.35 31.69
C PRO A 1089 0.84 -3.50 32.71
N ASP A 1090 0.08 -4.53 32.40
CA ASP A 1090 -0.12 -5.75 33.18
C ASP A 1090 1.06 -6.76 33.07
N ARG A 1091 2.01 -6.53 32.15
CA ARG A 1091 3.26 -7.33 31.98
C ARG A 1091 4.54 -6.54 32.27
N LEU A 1092 4.47 -5.22 32.29
CA LEU A 1092 5.53 -4.36 32.80
C LEU A 1092 5.39 -4.30 34.33
N SER A 1093 6.46 -4.62 35.08
CA SER A 1093 6.45 -4.35 36.53
C SER A 1093 6.04 -2.89 36.80
N GLU A 1094 5.38 -2.60 37.93
CA GLU A 1094 5.04 -1.22 38.32
C GLU A 1094 6.26 -0.26 38.21
N ARG A 1095 7.47 -0.81 38.40
CA ARG A 1095 8.75 -0.10 38.23
C ARG A 1095 9.04 0.30 36.78
N LYS A 1096 8.72 -0.55 35.79
CA LYS A 1096 8.87 -0.24 34.34
C LYS A 1096 7.77 0.71 33.84
N LEU A 1097 6.55 0.57 34.33
CA LEU A 1097 5.47 1.53 34.08
C LEU A 1097 5.75 2.90 34.69
N ALA A 1098 6.37 2.96 35.87
CA ALA A 1098 6.82 4.20 36.49
C ALA A 1098 7.97 4.89 35.73
N LYS A 1099 8.67 4.18 34.83
CA LYS A 1099 9.66 4.79 33.89
C LYS A 1099 8.98 5.44 32.68
N LEU A 1100 7.89 4.86 32.18
CA LEU A 1100 7.05 5.44 31.10
C LEU A 1100 6.30 6.70 31.57
N ARG A 1101 5.87 6.72 32.83
CA ARG A 1101 5.42 7.95 33.50
C ARG A 1101 6.62 8.85 33.69
N VAL A 1102 6.78 9.84 32.81
CA VAL A 1102 7.87 10.83 32.81
C VAL A 1102 8.22 11.27 34.24
N ARG A 1103 9.27 10.69 34.81
CA ARG A 1103 9.97 11.23 35.96
C ARG A 1103 11.11 12.07 35.41
N VAL A 1104 10.80 13.30 34.99
CA VAL A 1104 11.82 14.34 34.98
C VAL A 1104 12.09 14.68 36.46
N GLY A 1105 13.09 14.01 37.01
CA GLY A 1105 13.88 14.55 38.10
C GLY A 1105 15.12 15.18 37.48
N GLU A 1106 15.61 16.26 38.09
CA GLU A 1106 16.76 17.06 37.61
C GLU A 1106 18.08 16.25 37.47
N ASP A 1107 18.09 14.99 37.90
CA ASP A 1107 19.28 14.15 38.04
C ASP A 1107 19.24 12.81 37.26
N ALA A 1108 18.46 12.66 36.18
CA ALA A 1108 18.51 11.42 35.38
C ALA A 1108 19.73 11.41 34.43
N PRO A 1109 20.79 10.61 34.68
CA PRO A 1109 21.97 10.58 33.84
C PRO A 1109 21.75 9.74 32.58
N VAL A 1110 22.25 10.20 31.43
CA VAL A 1110 22.52 9.34 30.27
C VAL A 1110 24.03 9.12 30.25
N GLY A 1111 24.44 7.85 30.35
CA GLY A 1111 25.83 7.42 30.24
C GLY A 1111 26.24 7.25 28.79
#